data_AF-A0A2E5B0H4-F1
#
_entry.id   AF-A0A2E5B0H4-F1
#
_cell.length_a   1.000
_cell.length_b   1.000
_cell.length_c   1.000
_cell.angle_alpha   90.00
_cell.angle_beta   90.00
_cell.angle_gamma   90.00
#
_symmetry.space_group_name_H-M   'P 1'
#
loop_
_entity.id
_entity.type
_entity.pdbx_description
1 polymer ?
#
loop_
_entity_poly.entity_id
_entity_poly.type
_entity_poly.pdbx_seq_one_letter_code
_entity_poly.pdbx_strand_id
1 'polypeptide(L)'
;MKKTLFIAMAMSGLLFFSCKDNQPEKDVAQVENTTSTEFDYNVETFGDVKVLRYQIPGWDKLTLKEQKLVYYLTQAGLEGRDIMWDQNYRHNLTIRKALENVYANYKGDKTTEDWKNFETYLKRVWFSNGIHHHYSNDKLKPDFSSEYLKQLLTDTNTTLEGEAFEVIFNDKDSKKVNQAKGVDNVAESAVNFYGPNVTNKDVESFYAKKKSPNPKKPLSFGLNSKLVKENGELKELVYKSGGLYGPAIDKIIGWLEKAQGVAENKAQGDAIGLLIEYYKTGDLQKWDDYNVAWTAATEGNIDYINSFIEVYNDPLGYRGSYETIVQIKDFDMSEKMAVLSENAQWFEDNSPLMDEHKKDSVVGVTYKVVNVAGEAGDASPSTPIGVNLPNANWIRAAVGSKSVSLGNIIESYNNAGSTGRLKEFVNDEEELELEEKYGQQADKLHTALHEVIGHASGQLNPGVGETKETLKNYASTLEEGRADLVGLYYLYNPKLQELGLVDDWKKVGMAAYDGYIRNGLMTQLIRLNLGDDVEEAHMRNRQWVSAWVFEKGKADNVIEKITRDGKTYYNINDYDKLHDLFGELLRETQRIKSEGDYAAVENLVETYGVKVDQNLHKEILERNKQFTSAPYSGFVNPVLVPKMDDNGEIESFTIEQPNTFAEQMLFYSKNYSNLPAVN
;
A
#
# COMPACT_ATOMS: atom_id res chain seq x y z
N MET A 1 -5.78 58.61 53.56
CA MET A 1 -5.13 58.96 54.85
C MET A 1 -3.85 58.14 54.99
N LYS A 2 -2.79 58.76 55.54
CA LYS A 2 -1.70 58.26 56.43
C LYS A 2 -1.48 56.72 56.54
N LYS A 3 -0.25 56.18 56.71
CA LYS A 3 1.13 56.70 56.66
C LYS A 3 2.12 55.51 56.61
N THR A 4 3.06 55.61 55.67
CA THR A 4 4.51 55.27 55.67
C THR A 4 5.22 54.86 56.98
N LEU A 5 6.14 53.87 56.89
CA LEU A 5 7.60 53.86 57.24
C LEU A 5 8.19 52.46 56.87
N PHE A 6 9.24 52.27 56.04
CA PHE A 6 10.72 52.43 56.25
C PHE A 6 11.34 51.34 57.17
N ILE A 7 12.54 50.73 56.97
CA ILE A 7 13.83 51.18 56.39
C ILE A 7 14.71 49.99 55.88
N ALA A 8 15.43 50.19 54.76
CA ALA A 8 16.83 49.82 54.34
C ALA A 8 17.55 48.49 54.82
N MET A 9 18.72 48.05 54.29
CA MET A 9 19.82 48.73 53.55
C MET A 9 20.83 47.74 52.88
N ALA A 10 21.63 48.23 51.89
CA ALA A 10 23.05 47.91 51.62
C ALA A 10 23.49 46.52 51.02
N MET A 11 24.58 46.36 50.24
CA MET A 11 25.44 47.25 49.40
C MET A 11 26.52 46.43 48.60
N SER A 12 27.14 47.04 47.57
CA SER A 12 28.51 46.76 47.00
C SER A 12 28.69 45.64 45.95
N GLY A 13 29.47 45.80 44.86
CA GLY A 13 30.11 46.99 44.26
C GLY A 13 31.21 46.70 43.18
N LEU A 14 31.43 47.66 42.25
CA LEU A 14 32.65 47.96 41.42
C LEU A 14 33.17 46.89 40.41
N LEU A 15 33.82 47.17 39.26
CA LEU A 15 33.94 48.23 38.21
C LEU A 15 35.30 48.02 37.50
N PHE A 16 35.41 48.07 36.14
CA PHE A 16 36.59 48.60 35.37
C PHE A 16 36.36 48.61 33.83
N PHE A 17 37.22 49.34 33.09
CA PHE A 17 37.15 49.71 31.65
C PHE A 17 38.26 48.99 30.80
N SER A 18 38.37 48.99 29.45
CA SER A 18 37.74 49.78 28.36
C SER A 18 37.87 49.13 26.94
N CYS A 19 37.36 49.82 25.90
CA CYS A 19 37.77 49.82 24.48
C CYS A 19 37.47 48.65 23.49
N LYS A 20 36.42 48.87 22.67
CA LYS A 20 36.45 49.06 21.19
C LYS A 20 36.84 47.89 20.25
N ASP A 21 35.88 47.39 19.45
CA ASP A 21 35.88 47.54 17.97
C ASP A 21 34.54 47.12 17.30
N ASN A 22 34.35 47.49 16.02
CA ASN A 22 33.08 47.37 15.27
C ASN A 22 32.80 45.96 14.70
N GLN A 23 31.57 45.45 14.90
CA GLN A 23 30.82 44.71 13.88
C GLN A 23 29.31 45.00 14.03
N PRO A 24 28.52 45.06 12.94
CA PRO A 24 27.07 45.24 13.04
C PRO A 24 26.38 43.94 13.49
N GLU A 25 25.50 44.04 14.48
CA GLU A 25 24.55 42.97 14.77
C GLU A 25 23.66 42.72 13.55
N LYS A 26 23.48 41.45 13.19
CA LYS A 26 22.46 41.07 12.21
C LYS A 26 21.09 41.21 12.86
N ASP A 27 20.18 41.92 12.19
CA ASP A 27 18.75 41.81 12.51
C ASP A 27 18.35 40.33 12.52
N VAL A 28 17.96 39.84 13.69
CA VAL A 28 17.30 38.54 13.79
C VAL A 28 15.89 38.74 13.26
N ALA A 29 15.70 38.42 11.98
CA ALA A 29 14.39 38.40 11.37
C ALA A 29 13.46 37.55 12.25
N GLN A 30 12.33 38.13 12.66
CA GLN A 30 11.27 37.35 13.29
C GLN A 30 10.87 36.25 12.32
N VAL A 31 11.08 35.00 12.73
CA VAL A 31 10.51 33.86 12.03
C VAL A 31 8.99 33.99 12.18
N GLU A 32 8.33 34.38 11.10
CA GLU A 32 6.88 34.23 11.02
C GLU A 32 6.59 32.74 11.26
N ASN A 33 5.79 32.45 12.29
CA ASN A 33 5.23 31.12 12.46
C ASN A 33 4.27 30.88 11.29
N THR A 34 4.82 30.35 10.19
CA THR A 34 4.03 29.72 9.14
C THR A 34 3.32 28.55 9.79
N THR A 35 2.06 28.76 10.16
CA THR A 35 1.11 27.68 10.42
C THR A 35 1.14 26.77 9.19
N SER A 36 1.79 25.62 9.30
CA SER A 36 1.77 24.60 8.29
C SER A 36 0.32 24.20 8.06
N THR A 37 -0.23 24.54 6.90
CA THR A 37 -1.53 24.01 6.48
C THR A 37 -1.43 22.50 6.45
N GLU A 38 -2.26 21.85 7.25
CA GLU A 38 -2.41 20.41 7.34
C GLU A 38 -2.54 19.80 5.94
N PHE A 39 -1.84 18.70 5.68
CA PHE A 39 -1.84 18.10 4.35
C PHE A 39 -3.16 17.36 4.11
N ASP A 40 -3.98 17.87 3.19
CA ASP A 40 -5.21 17.20 2.82
C ASP A 40 -4.92 15.94 1.98
N TYR A 41 -5.15 14.77 2.58
CA TYR A 41 -5.03 13.48 1.92
C TYR A 41 -6.17 13.16 0.94
N ASN A 42 -7.25 13.95 0.91
CA ASN A 42 -8.44 13.70 0.10
C ASN A 42 -8.39 14.48 -1.23
N VAL A 43 -8.79 13.87 -2.33
CA VAL A 43 -8.90 14.57 -3.63
C VAL A 43 -10.35 14.74 -4.02
N GLU A 44 -11.08 13.63 -4.20
CA GLU A 44 -12.50 13.64 -4.55
C GLU A 44 -13.17 12.29 -4.26
N THR A 45 -14.49 12.22 -4.37
CA THR A 45 -15.27 10.98 -4.26
C THR A 45 -16.30 10.96 -5.38
N PHE A 46 -16.43 9.82 -6.07
CA PHE A 46 -17.39 9.62 -7.17
C PHE A 46 -17.82 8.16 -7.24
N GLY A 47 -19.12 7.92 -7.44
CA GLY A 47 -19.68 6.56 -7.41
C GLY A 47 -19.31 5.81 -6.12
N ASP A 48 -18.59 4.70 -6.29
CA ASP A 48 -18.09 3.78 -5.26
C ASP A 48 -16.60 3.99 -4.91
N VAL A 49 -15.99 5.08 -5.39
CA VAL A 49 -14.54 5.34 -5.31
C VAL A 49 -14.23 6.64 -4.57
N LYS A 50 -13.23 6.59 -3.68
CA LYS A 50 -12.56 7.74 -3.07
C LYS A 50 -11.15 7.90 -3.64
N VAL A 51 -10.81 9.08 -4.16
CA VAL A 51 -9.45 9.37 -4.61
C VAL A 51 -8.71 10.16 -3.53
N LEU A 52 -7.51 9.68 -3.21
CA LEU A 52 -6.60 10.19 -2.19
C LEU A 52 -5.31 10.72 -2.84
N ARG A 53 -4.45 11.35 -2.05
CA ARG A 53 -3.07 11.73 -2.43
C ARG A 53 -2.09 11.35 -1.34
N TYR A 54 -0.83 11.11 -1.70
CA TYR A 54 0.25 10.75 -0.78
C TYR A 54 1.43 11.71 -0.88
N GLN A 55 2.22 11.82 0.20
CA GLN A 55 3.51 12.52 0.20
C GLN A 55 4.65 11.57 -0.17
N ILE A 56 5.86 12.08 -0.43
CA ILE A 56 7.07 11.27 -0.65
C ILE A 56 8.09 11.56 0.48
N PRO A 57 7.91 11.00 1.70
CA PRO A 57 8.84 11.23 2.80
C PRO A 57 10.25 10.72 2.48
N GLY A 58 11.27 11.52 2.80
CA GLY A 58 12.68 11.21 2.52
C GLY A 58 13.20 11.65 1.15
N TRP A 59 12.38 12.25 0.29
CA TRP A 59 12.84 12.84 -0.99
C TRP A 59 13.95 13.89 -0.81
N ASP A 60 13.86 14.67 0.26
CA ASP A 60 14.81 15.69 0.69
C ASP A 60 16.15 15.12 1.21
N LYS A 61 16.13 13.85 1.65
CA LYS A 61 17.34 13.11 2.08
C LYS A 61 18.11 12.51 0.89
N LEU A 62 17.53 12.47 -0.31
CA LEU A 62 18.18 11.94 -1.51
C LEU A 62 19.16 12.95 -2.12
N THR A 63 20.31 12.46 -2.60
CA THR A 63 21.18 13.25 -3.49
C THR A 63 20.50 13.52 -4.82
N LEU A 64 20.95 14.55 -5.54
CA LEU A 64 20.43 14.85 -6.89
C LEU A 64 20.58 13.66 -7.87
N LYS A 65 21.58 12.78 -7.70
CA LYS A 65 21.73 11.56 -8.51
C LYS A 65 20.59 10.58 -8.23
N GLU A 66 20.28 10.35 -6.96
CA GLU A 66 19.16 9.50 -6.52
C GLU A 66 17.81 10.10 -6.95
N GLN A 67 17.59 11.41 -6.81
CA GLN A 67 16.39 12.08 -7.30
C GLN A 67 16.22 11.92 -8.82
N LYS A 68 17.30 12.02 -9.60
CA LYS A 68 17.28 11.72 -11.06
C LYS A 68 16.92 10.26 -11.32
N LEU A 69 17.43 9.30 -10.53
CA LEU A 69 17.09 7.89 -10.66
C LEU A 69 15.59 7.64 -10.41
N VAL A 70 15.03 8.14 -9.29
CA VAL A 70 13.59 8.03 -8.99
C VAL A 70 12.77 8.64 -10.12
N TYR A 71 13.11 9.85 -10.57
CA TYR A 71 12.44 10.52 -11.68
C TYR A 71 12.45 9.66 -12.95
N TYR A 72 13.61 9.16 -13.39
CA TYR A 72 13.69 8.35 -14.61
C TYR A 72 12.93 7.02 -14.50
N LEU A 73 12.90 6.38 -13.32
CA LEU A 73 12.10 5.18 -13.08
C LEU A 73 10.59 5.49 -13.11
N THR A 74 10.15 6.60 -12.50
CA THR A 74 8.73 7.03 -12.54
C THR A 74 8.30 7.36 -13.97
N GLN A 75 9.15 8.06 -14.74
CA GLN A 75 8.90 8.30 -16.16
C GLN A 75 8.80 6.99 -16.95
N ALA A 76 9.71 6.04 -16.71
CA ALA A 76 9.66 4.72 -17.36
C ALA A 76 8.35 3.96 -17.06
N GLY A 77 7.79 4.09 -15.86
CA GLY A 77 6.47 3.52 -15.53
C GLY A 77 5.31 4.18 -16.27
N LEU A 78 5.25 5.50 -16.20
CA LEU A 78 4.13 6.27 -16.75
C LEU A 78 3.98 6.08 -18.27
N GLU A 79 5.09 5.98 -19.01
CA GLU A 79 5.09 5.75 -20.47
C GLU A 79 4.42 4.43 -20.89
N GLY A 80 4.33 3.45 -19.97
CA GLY A 80 3.62 2.19 -20.16
C GLY A 80 2.14 2.19 -19.76
N ARG A 81 1.58 3.31 -19.27
CA ARG A 81 0.17 3.41 -18.83
C ARG A 81 -0.82 2.81 -19.83
N ASP A 82 -0.69 3.15 -21.12
CA ASP A 82 -1.61 2.69 -22.16
C ASP A 82 -1.60 1.17 -22.36
N ILE A 83 -0.52 0.48 -21.96
CA ILE A 83 -0.42 -0.98 -22.03
C ILE A 83 -1.48 -1.63 -21.14
N MET A 84 -1.61 -1.16 -19.90
CA MET A 84 -2.59 -1.71 -18.95
C MET A 84 -4.03 -1.47 -19.42
N TRP A 85 -4.29 -0.32 -20.05
CA TRP A 85 -5.60 -0.01 -20.65
C TRP A 85 -5.96 -0.99 -21.77
N ASP A 86 -5.02 -1.27 -22.68
CA ASP A 86 -5.26 -2.23 -23.76
C ASP A 86 -5.35 -3.68 -23.25
N GLN A 87 -4.50 -4.07 -22.27
CA GLN A 87 -4.56 -5.36 -21.59
C GLN A 87 -5.92 -5.59 -20.92
N ASN A 88 -6.47 -4.60 -20.22
CA ASN A 88 -7.77 -4.71 -19.56
C ASN A 88 -8.90 -4.98 -20.55
N TYR A 89 -8.93 -4.32 -21.73
CA TYR A 89 -9.97 -4.56 -22.75
C TYR A 89 -9.63 -3.91 -24.10
N ARG A 90 -9.87 -4.65 -25.19
CA ARG A 90 -9.53 -4.29 -26.59
C ARG A 90 -10.12 -2.98 -27.14
N HIS A 91 -11.13 -2.39 -26.49
CA HIS A 91 -11.73 -1.11 -26.91
C HIS A 91 -11.45 0.04 -25.93
N ASN A 92 -10.77 -0.22 -24.79
CA ASN A 92 -10.53 0.78 -23.74
C ASN A 92 -9.83 2.04 -24.25
N LEU A 93 -8.79 1.92 -25.08
CA LEU A 93 -8.07 3.08 -25.61
C LEU A 93 -8.92 3.90 -26.60
N THR A 94 -9.77 3.26 -27.39
CA THR A 94 -10.73 3.95 -28.27
C THR A 94 -11.79 4.69 -27.45
N ILE A 95 -12.39 4.02 -26.47
CA ILE A 95 -13.41 4.59 -25.59
C ILE A 95 -12.83 5.75 -24.77
N ARG A 96 -11.68 5.55 -24.10
CA ARG A 96 -10.98 6.58 -23.32
C ARG A 96 -10.77 7.85 -24.14
N LYS A 97 -10.13 7.73 -25.32
CA LYS A 97 -9.79 8.89 -26.17
C LYS A 97 -11.04 9.67 -26.61
N ALA A 98 -12.15 8.98 -26.89
CA ALA A 98 -13.42 9.63 -27.22
C ALA A 98 -14.03 10.36 -26.03
N LEU A 99 -14.17 9.69 -24.88
CA LEU A 99 -14.77 10.29 -23.67
C LEU A 99 -13.92 11.45 -23.13
N GLU A 100 -12.59 11.36 -23.19
CA GLU A 100 -11.67 12.45 -22.84
C GLU A 100 -11.83 13.67 -23.76
N ASN A 101 -11.97 13.45 -25.08
CA ASN A 101 -12.20 14.54 -26.02
C ASN A 101 -13.56 15.22 -25.79
N VAL A 102 -14.60 14.45 -25.48
CA VAL A 102 -15.90 14.99 -25.05
C VAL A 102 -15.74 15.84 -23.78
N TYR A 103 -15.08 15.31 -22.75
CA TYR A 103 -14.90 15.98 -21.46
C TYR A 103 -14.23 17.36 -21.58
N ALA A 104 -13.12 17.40 -22.33
CA ALA A 104 -12.32 18.60 -22.54
C ALA A 104 -13.03 19.65 -23.43
N ASN A 105 -13.76 19.21 -24.46
CA ASN A 105 -14.29 20.11 -25.48
C ASN A 105 -15.76 20.51 -25.31
N TYR A 106 -16.58 19.76 -24.58
CA TYR A 106 -18.01 20.07 -24.42
C TYR A 106 -18.22 21.46 -23.80
N LYS A 107 -19.04 22.29 -24.48
CA LYS A 107 -19.37 23.68 -24.10
C LYS A 107 -20.83 23.88 -23.68
N GLY A 108 -21.63 22.81 -23.62
CA GLY A 108 -22.99 22.86 -23.11
C GLY A 108 -23.06 22.92 -21.58
N ASP A 109 -24.26 22.75 -21.04
CA ASP A 109 -24.52 22.86 -19.60
C ASP A 109 -23.99 21.63 -18.84
N LYS A 110 -22.92 21.85 -18.06
CA LYS A 110 -22.28 20.85 -17.19
C LYS A 110 -22.94 20.71 -15.81
N THR A 111 -24.03 21.42 -15.54
CA THR A 111 -24.79 21.31 -14.27
C THR A 111 -25.95 20.30 -14.35
N THR A 112 -26.26 19.82 -15.55
CA THR A 112 -27.28 18.79 -15.82
C THR A 112 -26.91 17.44 -15.18
N GLU A 113 -27.93 16.62 -14.89
CA GLU A 113 -27.71 15.31 -14.28
C GLU A 113 -27.05 14.32 -15.25
N ASP A 114 -27.46 14.31 -16.52
CA ASP A 114 -26.82 13.50 -17.55
C ASP A 114 -25.32 13.83 -17.69
N TRP A 115 -24.90 15.10 -17.56
CA TRP A 115 -23.48 15.46 -17.56
C TRP A 115 -22.74 14.91 -16.34
N LYS A 116 -23.31 15.04 -15.13
CA LYS A 116 -22.69 14.49 -13.92
C LYS A 116 -22.55 12.98 -13.98
N ASN A 117 -23.53 12.29 -14.57
CA ASN A 117 -23.49 10.85 -14.79
C ASN A 117 -22.43 10.47 -15.84
N PHE A 118 -22.28 11.25 -16.91
CA PHE A 118 -21.18 11.13 -17.86
C PHE A 118 -19.80 11.33 -17.21
N GLU A 119 -19.64 12.39 -16.42
CA GLU A 119 -18.39 12.68 -15.70
C GLU A 119 -18.05 11.60 -14.67
N THR A 120 -19.04 11.12 -13.92
CA THR A 120 -18.88 10.01 -12.97
C THR A 120 -18.47 8.72 -13.68
N TYR A 121 -19.08 8.41 -14.82
CA TYR A 121 -18.70 7.25 -15.63
C TYR A 121 -17.27 7.34 -16.15
N LEU A 122 -16.88 8.50 -16.72
CA LEU A 122 -15.50 8.72 -17.19
C LEU A 122 -14.49 8.61 -16.03
N LYS A 123 -14.81 9.15 -14.85
CA LYS A 123 -13.96 9.00 -13.66
C LYS A 123 -13.83 7.55 -13.20
N ARG A 124 -14.90 6.75 -13.22
CA ARG A 124 -14.82 5.29 -12.93
C ARG A 124 -14.05 4.51 -14.01
N VAL A 125 -14.14 4.93 -15.28
CA VAL A 125 -13.35 4.38 -16.39
C VAL A 125 -11.86 4.69 -16.22
N TRP A 126 -11.50 5.92 -15.87
CA TRP A 126 -10.13 6.30 -15.50
C TRP A 126 -9.61 5.50 -14.31
N PHE A 127 -10.39 5.42 -13.23
CA PHE A 127 -9.99 4.73 -12.00
C PHE A 127 -9.78 3.23 -12.21
N SER A 128 -10.58 2.61 -13.08
CA SER A 128 -10.48 1.16 -13.32
C SER A 128 -9.55 0.78 -14.48
N ASN A 129 -8.83 1.75 -15.05
CA ASN A 129 -8.03 1.57 -16.27
C ASN A 129 -8.84 0.90 -17.42
N GLY A 130 -10.14 1.19 -17.53
CA GLY A 130 -11.05 0.55 -18.48
C GLY A 130 -12.53 0.59 -18.10
N ILE A 131 -13.39 0.02 -18.97
CA ILE A 131 -14.86 0.02 -18.80
C ILE A 131 -15.40 -1.04 -17.82
N HIS A 132 -14.55 -1.70 -17.04
CA HIS A 132 -14.92 -2.74 -16.08
C HIS A 132 -14.45 -2.34 -14.70
N HIS A 133 -15.24 -2.60 -13.67
CA HIS A 133 -14.94 -2.26 -12.29
C HIS A 133 -13.65 -2.96 -11.83
N HIS A 134 -12.66 -2.18 -11.37
CA HIS A 134 -11.35 -2.64 -10.92
C HIS A 134 -11.42 -3.89 -10.00
N TYR A 135 -12.28 -3.86 -8.97
CA TYR A 135 -12.46 -4.95 -8.02
C TYR A 135 -13.39 -6.09 -8.51
N SER A 136 -14.69 -5.84 -8.73
CA SER A 136 -15.66 -6.91 -9.05
C SER A 136 -15.53 -7.50 -10.46
N ASN A 137 -14.73 -6.88 -11.33
CA ASN A 137 -14.59 -7.18 -12.75
C ASN A 137 -15.84 -6.95 -13.61
N ASP A 138 -16.99 -6.55 -13.04
CA ASP A 138 -18.22 -6.33 -13.82
C ASP A 138 -18.11 -5.08 -14.70
N LYS A 139 -18.72 -5.11 -15.89
CA LYS A 139 -18.75 -3.96 -16.79
C LYS A 139 -19.53 -2.79 -16.16
N LEU A 140 -18.92 -1.60 -16.18
CA LEU A 140 -19.50 -0.36 -15.69
C LEU A 140 -20.73 -0.01 -16.53
N LYS A 141 -21.86 0.22 -15.86
CA LYS A 141 -23.10 0.70 -16.48
C LYS A 141 -23.12 2.24 -16.45
N PRO A 142 -23.43 2.92 -17.56
CA PRO A 142 -23.62 4.37 -17.58
C PRO A 142 -25.02 4.73 -17.07
N ASP A 143 -25.11 5.75 -16.21
CA ASP A 143 -26.38 6.32 -15.72
C ASP A 143 -26.90 7.45 -16.63
N PHE A 144 -26.59 7.38 -17.93
CA PHE A 144 -27.04 8.29 -18.99
C PHE A 144 -27.39 7.49 -20.26
N SER A 145 -28.23 8.06 -21.13
CA SER A 145 -28.70 7.37 -22.33
C SER A 145 -27.66 7.29 -23.45
N SER A 146 -27.80 6.30 -24.35
CA SER A 146 -26.95 6.19 -25.55
C SER A 146 -27.16 7.38 -26.50
N GLU A 147 -28.37 7.93 -26.50
CA GLU A 147 -28.82 9.11 -27.22
C GLU A 147 -28.09 10.35 -26.72
N TYR A 148 -27.94 10.50 -25.40
CA TYR A 148 -27.15 11.56 -24.80
C TYR A 148 -25.66 11.47 -25.17
N LEU A 149 -25.07 10.26 -25.15
CA LEU A 149 -23.67 10.12 -25.60
C LEU A 149 -23.50 10.45 -27.09
N LYS A 150 -24.43 10.03 -27.97
CA LYS A 150 -24.42 10.43 -29.40
C LYS A 150 -24.50 11.95 -29.57
N GLN A 151 -25.29 12.64 -28.74
CA GLN A 151 -25.36 14.10 -28.73
C GLN A 151 -24.02 14.72 -28.31
N LEU A 152 -23.43 14.28 -27.20
CA LEU A 152 -22.12 14.75 -26.73
C LEU A 152 -20.99 14.53 -27.76
N LEU A 153 -20.97 13.37 -28.41
CA LEU A 153 -20.04 13.04 -29.49
C LEU A 153 -20.20 14.01 -30.68
N THR A 154 -21.45 14.30 -31.08
CA THR A 154 -21.77 15.25 -32.15
C THR A 154 -21.33 16.68 -31.79
N ASP A 155 -21.69 17.16 -30.60
CA ASP A 155 -21.40 18.53 -30.12
C ASP A 155 -19.90 18.82 -29.96
N THR A 156 -19.08 17.77 -29.86
CA THR A 156 -17.62 17.87 -29.70
C THR A 156 -16.84 17.40 -30.92
N ASN A 157 -17.53 17.05 -32.02
CA ASN A 157 -16.94 16.48 -33.23
C ASN A 157 -16.02 15.27 -32.93
N THR A 158 -16.50 14.37 -32.06
CA THR A 158 -15.81 13.16 -31.60
C THR A 158 -16.37 11.93 -32.28
N THR A 159 -15.52 11.05 -32.80
CA THR A 159 -15.92 9.75 -33.35
C THR A 159 -15.81 8.64 -32.31
N LEU A 160 -16.91 7.94 -32.05
CA LEU A 160 -16.95 6.67 -31.33
C LEU A 160 -18.10 5.83 -31.91
N GLU A 161 -17.77 4.76 -32.62
CA GLU A 161 -18.70 3.99 -33.46
C GLU A 161 -18.44 2.48 -33.36
N GLY A 162 -19.36 1.67 -33.89
CA GLY A 162 -19.25 0.21 -33.91
C GLY A 162 -19.21 -0.42 -32.52
N GLU A 163 -18.53 -1.57 -32.38
CA GLU A 163 -18.51 -2.33 -31.12
C GLU A 163 -18.01 -1.50 -29.92
N ALA A 164 -17.09 -0.57 -30.12
CA ALA A 164 -16.57 0.30 -29.06
C ALA A 164 -17.63 1.28 -28.51
N PHE A 165 -18.59 1.71 -29.34
CA PHE A 165 -19.76 2.45 -28.86
C PHE A 165 -20.80 1.51 -28.24
N GLU A 166 -21.16 0.44 -28.96
CA GLU A 166 -22.25 -0.46 -28.58
C GLU A 166 -22.02 -1.14 -27.23
N VAL A 167 -20.77 -1.51 -26.93
CA VAL A 167 -20.44 -2.25 -25.71
C VAL A 167 -20.56 -1.42 -24.43
N ILE A 168 -20.63 -0.09 -24.51
CA ILE A 168 -20.94 0.77 -23.37
C ILE A 168 -22.37 0.52 -22.85
N PHE A 169 -23.31 0.12 -23.74
CA PHE A 169 -24.74 0.05 -23.43
C PHE A 169 -25.39 -1.33 -23.59
N ASN A 170 -24.74 -2.29 -24.26
CA ASN A 170 -25.25 -3.66 -24.43
C ASN A 170 -24.75 -4.63 -23.34
N ASP A 171 -25.11 -5.91 -23.41
CA ASP A 171 -24.68 -6.95 -22.44
C ASP A 171 -23.43 -7.77 -22.86
N LYS A 172 -22.77 -7.46 -23.99
CA LYS A 172 -21.51 -8.13 -24.41
C LYS A 172 -20.38 -7.81 -23.43
N ASP A 173 -19.37 -8.68 -23.35
CA ASP A 173 -18.13 -8.43 -22.58
C ASP A 173 -18.43 -8.00 -21.12
N SER A 174 -19.42 -8.65 -20.48
CA SER A 174 -20.01 -8.19 -19.20
C SER A 174 -19.10 -8.31 -17.98
N LYS A 175 -18.00 -9.08 -18.08
CA LYS A 175 -16.94 -9.17 -17.07
C LYS A 175 -15.55 -9.07 -17.71
N LYS A 176 -14.62 -8.34 -17.08
CA LYS A 176 -13.20 -8.31 -17.44
C LYS A 176 -12.59 -9.70 -17.30
N VAL A 177 -12.73 -10.29 -16.12
CA VAL A 177 -12.27 -11.64 -15.79
C VAL A 177 -13.45 -12.45 -15.26
N ASN A 178 -13.64 -13.65 -15.80
CA ASN A 178 -14.73 -14.54 -15.45
C ASN A 178 -14.19 -15.89 -14.97
N GLN A 179 -14.19 -16.11 -13.65
CA GLN A 179 -13.76 -17.36 -13.00
C GLN A 179 -14.94 -18.31 -12.69
N ALA A 180 -16.10 -18.14 -13.32
CA ALA A 180 -17.25 -19.03 -13.09
C ALA A 180 -16.92 -20.49 -13.44
N LYS A 181 -17.46 -21.43 -12.66
CA LYS A 181 -17.24 -22.87 -12.87
C LYS A 181 -18.10 -23.37 -14.04
N GLY A 182 -17.47 -24.07 -14.98
CA GLY A 182 -18.16 -24.76 -16.08
C GLY A 182 -18.46 -23.89 -17.29
N VAL A 183 -17.90 -22.67 -17.36
CA VAL A 183 -17.84 -21.85 -18.58
C VAL A 183 -16.44 -21.90 -19.18
N ASP A 184 -16.25 -21.38 -20.39
CA ASP A 184 -14.93 -21.15 -20.94
C ASP A 184 -14.38 -19.82 -20.43
N ASN A 185 -13.55 -19.87 -19.39
CA ASN A 185 -13.09 -18.68 -18.66
C ASN A 185 -12.32 -17.69 -19.55
N VAL A 186 -11.62 -18.17 -20.59
CA VAL A 186 -10.95 -17.32 -21.58
C VAL A 186 -11.96 -16.66 -22.51
N ALA A 187 -12.85 -17.42 -23.15
CA ALA A 187 -13.78 -16.87 -24.13
C ALA A 187 -14.87 -15.98 -23.49
N GLU A 188 -15.21 -16.21 -22.22
CA GLU A 188 -16.20 -15.45 -21.45
C GLU A 188 -15.58 -14.32 -20.59
N SER A 189 -14.29 -14.02 -20.77
CA SER A 189 -13.58 -12.88 -20.17
C SER A 189 -13.28 -11.82 -21.22
N ALA A 190 -13.56 -10.55 -20.91
CA ALA A 190 -13.26 -9.43 -21.81
C ALA A 190 -11.75 -9.08 -21.88
N VAL A 191 -10.95 -9.51 -20.90
CA VAL A 191 -9.53 -9.18 -20.80
C VAL A 191 -8.75 -9.54 -22.07
N ASN A 192 -7.93 -8.59 -22.56
CA ASN A 192 -7.33 -8.63 -23.89
C ASN A 192 -6.04 -9.48 -23.97
N PHE A 193 -5.79 -10.32 -22.98
CA PHE A 193 -4.69 -11.29 -22.96
C PHE A 193 -4.83 -12.40 -24.01
N TYR A 194 -6.04 -12.58 -24.53
CA TYR A 194 -6.39 -13.59 -25.50
C TYR A 194 -7.13 -12.97 -26.70
N GLY A 195 -7.02 -13.56 -27.88
CA GLY A 195 -7.86 -13.22 -29.02
C GLY A 195 -9.30 -13.71 -28.80
N PRO A 196 -10.33 -13.05 -29.37
CA PRO A 196 -11.75 -13.34 -29.14
C PRO A 196 -12.24 -14.71 -29.65
N ASN A 197 -11.34 -15.51 -30.22
CA ASN A 197 -11.58 -16.85 -30.76
C ASN A 197 -10.67 -17.92 -30.11
N VAL A 198 -10.04 -17.58 -28.98
CA VAL A 198 -9.26 -18.48 -28.13
C VAL A 198 -10.13 -18.97 -26.98
N THR A 199 -9.95 -20.23 -26.58
CA THR A 199 -10.71 -20.92 -25.52
C THR A 199 -9.79 -21.43 -24.43
N ASN A 200 -10.30 -21.80 -23.26
CA ASN A 200 -9.54 -22.46 -22.19
C ASN A 200 -8.67 -23.59 -22.74
N LYS A 201 -9.30 -24.47 -23.53
CA LYS A 201 -8.66 -25.64 -24.14
C LYS A 201 -7.52 -25.26 -25.09
N ASP A 202 -7.61 -24.14 -25.81
CA ASP A 202 -6.53 -23.67 -26.68
C ASP A 202 -5.30 -23.28 -25.87
N VAL A 203 -5.50 -22.51 -24.79
CA VAL A 203 -4.43 -22.04 -23.90
C VAL A 203 -3.74 -23.23 -23.25
N GLU A 204 -4.51 -24.13 -22.61
CA GLU A 204 -4.01 -25.37 -22.03
C GLU A 204 -3.22 -26.21 -23.04
N SER A 205 -3.78 -26.43 -24.24
CA SER A 205 -3.16 -27.23 -25.31
C SER A 205 -1.93 -26.56 -25.93
N PHE A 206 -1.78 -25.25 -25.79
CA PHE A 206 -0.62 -24.50 -26.27
C PHE A 206 0.52 -24.58 -25.25
N TYR A 207 0.25 -24.28 -23.97
CA TYR A 207 1.26 -24.27 -22.92
C TYR A 207 1.70 -25.67 -22.47
N ALA A 208 0.83 -26.69 -22.52
CA ALA A 208 1.22 -28.08 -22.26
C ALA A 208 2.29 -28.64 -23.22
N LYS A 209 2.52 -27.98 -24.36
CA LYS A 209 3.58 -28.34 -25.33
C LYS A 209 4.91 -27.63 -25.03
N LYS A 210 4.89 -26.53 -24.27
CA LYS A 210 6.09 -25.75 -23.92
C LYS A 210 6.90 -26.53 -22.89
N LYS A 211 8.24 -26.48 -23.01
CA LYS A 211 9.17 -27.13 -22.08
C LYS A 211 10.31 -26.18 -21.80
N SER A 212 10.53 -25.87 -20.52
CA SER A 212 11.62 -25.02 -20.08
C SER A 212 12.96 -25.69 -20.37
N PRO A 213 14.01 -24.96 -20.81
CA PRO A 213 15.33 -25.54 -21.06
C PRO A 213 15.91 -26.24 -19.82
N ASN A 214 15.56 -25.77 -18.63
CA ASN A 214 15.88 -26.39 -17.35
C ASN A 214 14.60 -26.65 -16.54
N PRO A 215 14.18 -27.90 -16.32
CA PRO A 215 13.01 -28.22 -15.50
C PRO A 215 13.10 -27.78 -14.02
N LYS A 216 14.31 -27.53 -13.49
CA LYS A 216 14.52 -26.98 -12.13
C LYS A 216 14.43 -25.45 -12.07
N LYS A 217 14.42 -24.79 -13.23
CA LYS A 217 14.29 -23.33 -13.40
C LYS A 217 13.27 -23.06 -14.51
N PRO A 218 11.98 -23.36 -14.27
CA PRO A 218 10.95 -23.22 -15.30
C PRO A 218 10.71 -21.75 -15.63
N LEU A 219 10.72 -21.42 -16.92
CA LEU A 219 10.38 -20.08 -17.43
C LEU A 219 8.87 -19.84 -17.30
N SER A 220 8.50 -18.58 -17.02
CA SER A 220 7.10 -18.11 -16.95
C SER A 220 6.47 -17.96 -18.34
N PHE A 221 6.26 -19.08 -19.05
CA PHE A 221 5.68 -19.08 -20.40
C PHE A 221 4.33 -18.34 -20.45
N GLY A 222 4.19 -17.43 -21.41
CA GLY A 222 2.98 -16.65 -21.63
C GLY A 222 2.94 -15.29 -20.92
N LEU A 223 3.79 -15.07 -19.90
CA LEU A 223 3.79 -13.87 -19.04
C LEU A 223 3.71 -12.55 -19.82
N ASN A 224 4.50 -12.44 -20.89
CA ASN A 224 4.66 -11.22 -21.69
C ASN A 224 4.08 -11.34 -23.10
N SER A 225 2.91 -11.97 -23.25
CA SER A 225 2.30 -12.12 -24.58
C SER A 225 0.78 -12.25 -24.59
N LYS A 226 0.17 -11.66 -25.63
CA LYS A 226 -1.21 -11.95 -26.02
C LYS A 226 -1.24 -13.21 -26.88
N LEU A 227 -2.08 -14.19 -26.56
CA LEU A 227 -2.25 -15.38 -27.40
C LEU A 227 -3.42 -15.18 -28.36
N VAL A 228 -3.17 -15.23 -29.66
CA VAL A 228 -4.20 -15.11 -30.71
C VAL A 228 -4.34 -16.41 -31.49
N LYS A 229 -5.50 -16.61 -32.12
CA LYS A 229 -5.73 -17.70 -33.10
C LYS A 229 -5.94 -17.12 -34.49
N GLU A 230 -4.89 -17.14 -35.30
CA GLU A 230 -4.87 -16.64 -36.69
C GLU A 230 -5.00 -17.84 -37.64
N ASN A 231 -6.00 -17.85 -38.53
CA ASN A 231 -6.24 -18.95 -39.49
C ASN A 231 -6.35 -20.36 -38.87
N GLY A 232 -6.71 -20.46 -37.59
CA GLY A 232 -6.78 -21.72 -36.82
C GLY A 232 -5.50 -22.07 -36.06
N GLU A 233 -4.40 -21.34 -36.25
CA GLU A 233 -3.12 -21.55 -35.56
C GLU A 233 -2.96 -20.60 -34.37
N LEU A 234 -2.45 -21.12 -33.24
CA LEU A 234 -2.23 -20.35 -32.02
C LEU A 234 -0.82 -19.74 -31.99
N LYS A 235 -0.73 -18.44 -31.69
CA LYS A 235 0.50 -17.65 -31.76
C LYS A 235 0.56 -16.61 -30.65
N GLU A 236 1.72 -16.47 -30.04
CA GLU A 236 2.01 -15.41 -29.06
C GLU A 236 2.44 -14.12 -29.78
N LEU A 237 1.74 -13.03 -29.51
CA LEU A 237 2.15 -11.67 -29.82
C LEU A 237 2.89 -11.12 -28.60
N VAL A 238 4.22 -11.21 -28.63
CA VAL A 238 5.10 -10.89 -27.50
C VAL A 238 5.15 -9.37 -27.29
N TYR A 239 5.06 -8.95 -26.03
CA TYR A 239 5.19 -7.57 -25.58
C TYR A 239 6.67 -7.18 -25.54
N LYS A 240 7.12 -6.41 -26.54
CA LYS A 240 8.52 -5.98 -26.67
C LYS A 240 8.71 -4.84 -27.69
N SER A 241 9.90 -4.26 -27.72
CA SER A 241 10.36 -3.39 -28.82
C SER A 241 10.16 -4.06 -30.18
N GLY A 242 9.53 -3.35 -31.13
CA GLY A 242 9.12 -3.88 -32.44
C GLY A 242 8.07 -5.01 -32.42
N GLY A 243 7.51 -5.34 -31.24
CA GLY A 243 6.42 -6.30 -31.05
C GLY A 243 5.11 -5.62 -30.68
N LEU A 244 4.21 -6.36 -30.02
CA LEU A 244 2.99 -5.79 -29.46
C LEU A 244 3.39 -4.80 -28.35
N TYR A 245 2.72 -3.64 -28.32
CA TYR A 245 3.06 -2.49 -27.46
C TYR A 245 4.44 -1.85 -27.67
N GLY A 246 5.16 -2.21 -28.73
CA GLY A 246 6.49 -1.66 -29.06
C GLY A 246 6.64 -0.14 -28.90
N PRO A 247 5.72 0.70 -29.41
CA PRO A 247 5.82 2.17 -29.29
C PRO A 247 5.87 2.70 -27.85
N ALA A 248 5.17 2.04 -26.91
CA ALA A 248 5.27 2.37 -25.49
C ALA A 248 6.55 1.78 -24.88
N ILE A 249 6.89 0.53 -25.21
CA ILE A 249 8.08 -0.16 -24.69
C ILE A 249 9.38 0.55 -25.10
N ASP A 250 9.46 1.12 -26.30
CA ASP A 250 10.62 1.92 -26.75
C ASP A 250 10.80 3.20 -25.92
N LYS A 251 9.72 3.79 -25.39
CA LYS A 251 9.76 4.90 -24.43
C LYS A 251 10.23 4.45 -23.05
N ILE A 252 9.69 3.34 -22.55
CA ILE A 252 10.12 2.71 -21.29
C ILE A 252 11.63 2.47 -21.33
N ILE A 253 12.14 1.83 -22.39
CA ILE A 253 13.57 1.58 -22.62
C ILE A 253 14.38 2.89 -22.55
N GLY A 254 13.96 3.95 -23.25
CA GLY A 254 14.69 5.23 -23.28
C GLY A 254 14.80 5.93 -21.91
N TRP A 255 13.87 5.69 -20.99
CA TRP A 255 13.99 6.16 -19.61
C TRP A 255 14.77 5.20 -18.71
N LEU A 256 14.63 3.89 -18.90
CA LEU A 256 15.46 2.90 -18.21
C LEU A 256 16.96 3.05 -18.56
N GLU A 257 17.30 3.37 -19.80
CA GLU A 257 18.69 3.66 -20.20
C GLU A 257 19.26 4.90 -19.47
N LYS A 258 18.44 5.93 -19.20
CA LYS A 258 18.81 7.07 -18.35
C LYS A 258 18.94 6.66 -16.89
N ALA A 259 17.99 5.89 -16.36
CA ALA A 259 18.02 5.35 -15.00
C ALA A 259 19.29 4.53 -14.75
N GLN A 260 19.67 3.66 -15.69
CA GLN A 260 20.90 2.87 -15.63
C GLN A 260 22.15 3.75 -15.51
N GLY A 261 22.20 4.87 -16.25
CA GLY A 261 23.30 5.83 -16.19
C GLY A 261 23.46 6.56 -14.84
N VAL A 262 22.41 6.58 -14.01
CA VAL A 262 22.42 7.17 -12.66
C VAL A 262 22.15 6.16 -11.55
N ALA A 263 22.27 4.85 -11.83
CA ALA A 263 22.12 3.80 -10.83
C ALA A 263 23.06 4.02 -9.63
N GLU A 264 22.57 3.76 -8.43
CA GLU A 264 23.28 3.96 -7.16
C GLU A 264 24.55 3.11 -7.09
N ASN A 265 24.43 1.84 -7.48
CA ASN A 265 25.50 0.84 -7.46
C ASN A 265 25.45 -0.05 -8.71
N LYS A 266 26.51 -0.86 -8.91
CA LYS A 266 26.64 -1.71 -10.10
C LYS A 266 25.55 -2.78 -10.19
N ALA A 267 25.13 -3.38 -9.07
CA ALA A 267 24.13 -4.46 -9.08
C ALA A 267 22.77 -3.95 -9.56
N GLN A 268 22.34 -2.78 -9.08
CA GLN A 268 21.13 -2.10 -9.55
C GLN A 268 21.24 -1.74 -11.04
N GLY A 269 22.39 -1.20 -11.49
CA GLY A 269 22.64 -0.89 -12.90
C GLY A 269 22.68 -2.11 -13.83
N ASP A 270 23.22 -3.24 -13.37
CA ASP A 270 23.22 -4.52 -14.09
C ASP A 270 21.79 -5.07 -14.22
N ALA A 271 20.97 -4.96 -13.16
CA ALA A 271 19.57 -5.36 -13.18
C ALA A 271 18.74 -4.49 -14.15
N ILE A 272 18.88 -3.16 -14.12
CA ILE A 272 18.21 -2.27 -15.10
C ILE A 272 18.62 -2.66 -16.53
N GLY A 273 19.89 -3.00 -16.75
CA GLY A 273 20.38 -3.48 -18.05
C GLY A 273 19.70 -4.77 -18.52
N LEU A 274 19.49 -5.74 -17.63
CA LEU A 274 18.77 -6.98 -17.96
C LEU A 274 17.29 -6.73 -18.25
N LEU A 275 16.65 -5.78 -17.55
CA LEU A 275 15.27 -5.36 -17.82
C LEU A 275 15.14 -4.71 -19.21
N ILE A 276 16.10 -3.85 -19.59
CA ILE A 276 16.18 -3.25 -20.93
C ILE A 276 16.32 -4.34 -22.01
N GLU A 277 17.23 -5.32 -21.81
CA GLU A 277 17.42 -6.42 -22.75
C GLU A 277 16.17 -7.32 -22.85
N TYR A 278 15.47 -7.54 -21.74
CA TYR A 278 14.17 -8.22 -21.75
C TYR A 278 13.13 -7.44 -22.57
N TYR A 279 12.97 -6.12 -22.37
CA TYR A 279 12.05 -5.30 -23.17
C TYR A 279 12.41 -5.24 -24.66
N LYS A 280 13.72 -5.28 -25.00
CA LYS A 280 14.19 -5.34 -26.40
C LYS A 280 13.91 -6.69 -27.07
N THR A 281 14.05 -7.80 -26.33
CA THR A 281 14.03 -9.16 -26.91
C THR A 281 12.71 -9.90 -26.73
N GLY A 282 11.99 -9.63 -25.64
CA GLY A 282 10.86 -10.40 -25.12
C GLY A 282 11.25 -11.76 -24.53
N ASP A 283 12.53 -12.02 -24.27
CA ASP A 283 13.03 -13.33 -23.83
C ASP A 283 12.78 -13.60 -22.35
N LEU A 284 11.99 -14.63 -22.03
CA LEU A 284 11.69 -15.03 -20.66
C LEU A 284 12.92 -15.54 -19.89
N GLN A 285 14.01 -15.95 -20.55
CA GLN A 285 15.27 -16.21 -19.85
C GLN A 285 15.90 -14.89 -19.36
N LYS A 286 15.79 -13.80 -20.13
CA LYS A 286 16.23 -12.46 -19.68
C LYS A 286 15.37 -11.92 -18.54
N TRP A 287 14.09 -12.27 -18.51
CA TRP A 287 13.22 -12.00 -17.37
C TRP A 287 13.70 -12.74 -16.11
N ASP A 288 13.97 -14.04 -16.20
CA ASP A 288 14.50 -14.82 -15.07
C ASP A 288 15.89 -14.30 -14.62
N ASP A 289 16.77 -13.97 -15.56
CA ASP A 289 18.10 -13.37 -15.28
C ASP A 289 17.95 -12.00 -14.56
N TYR A 290 17.04 -11.15 -15.03
CA TYR A 290 16.69 -9.87 -14.40
C TYR A 290 16.21 -10.09 -12.96
N ASN A 291 15.27 -11.00 -12.73
CA ASN A 291 14.71 -11.23 -11.40
C ASN A 291 15.76 -11.76 -10.42
N VAL A 292 16.69 -12.63 -10.87
CA VAL A 292 17.83 -13.06 -10.06
C VAL A 292 18.72 -11.87 -9.68
N ALA A 293 19.07 -11.02 -10.63
CA ALA A 293 19.92 -9.84 -10.39
C ALA A 293 19.24 -8.81 -9.48
N TRP A 294 17.96 -8.50 -9.74
CA TRP A 294 17.15 -7.57 -8.96
C TRP A 294 16.95 -8.05 -7.52
N THR A 295 16.63 -9.33 -7.32
CA THR A 295 16.47 -9.91 -5.96
C THR A 295 17.75 -9.79 -5.15
N ALA A 296 18.91 -10.03 -5.77
CA ALA A 296 20.22 -9.92 -5.12
C ALA A 296 20.69 -8.46 -4.90
N ALA A 297 20.18 -7.50 -5.68
CA ALA A 297 20.48 -6.07 -5.51
C ALA A 297 19.68 -5.48 -4.33
N THR A 298 20.19 -5.66 -3.11
CA THR A 298 19.54 -5.20 -1.86
C THR A 298 20.09 -3.90 -1.29
N GLU A 299 21.29 -3.48 -1.74
CA GLU A 299 21.93 -2.20 -1.41
C GLU A 299 21.34 -1.04 -2.23
N GLY A 300 21.23 0.13 -1.60
CA GLY A 300 20.67 1.36 -2.18
C GLY A 300 19.52 1.92 -1.35
N ASN A 301 19.15 3.16 -1.64
CA ASN A 301 18.00 3.87 -1.12
C ASN A 301 16.80 3.79 -2.06
N ILE A 302 16.97 3.35 -3.31
CA ILE A 302 15.91 3.28 -4.32
C ILE A 302 15.73 1.85 -4.83
N ASP A 303 14.48 1.42 -4.91
CA ASP A 303 14.09 0.16 -5.55
C ASP A 303 12.91 0.41 -6.49
N TYR A 304 12.61 -0.56 -7.34
CA TYR A 304 11.53 -0.42 -8.32
C TYR A 304 10.97 -1.77 -8.75
N ILE A 305 9.70 -1.73 -9.13
CA ILE A 305 9.01 -2.75 -9.91
C ILE A 305 8.64 -2.06 -11.23
N ASN A 306 8.92 -2.67 -12.39
CA ASN A 306 8.53 -2.15 -13.71
C ASN A 306 8.50 -3.31 -14.73
N SER A 307 7.37 -3.99 -14.90
CA SER A 307 7.22 -5.05 -15.93
C SER A 307 5.78 -5.58 -16.03
N PHE A 308 5.62 -6.71 -16.71
CA PHE A 308 4.47 -7.60 -16.63
C PHE A 308 4.63 -8.51 -15.40
N ILE A 309 3.95 -8.19 -14.30
CA ILE A 309 4.21 -8.78 -12.97
C ILE A 309 3.14 -9.79 -12.57
N GLU A 310 1.94 -9.28 -12.24
CA GLU A 310 0.90 -10.07 -11.58
C GLU A 310 -0.12 -10.65 -12.56
N VAL A 311 -0.48 -11.92 -12.32
CA VAL A 311 -1.33 -12.72 -13.21
C VAL A 311 -2.81 -12.76 -12.80
N TYR A 312 -3.22 -11.96 -11.82
CA TYR A 312 -4.59 -11.96 -11.27
C TYR A 312 -5.65 -11.59 -12.31
N ASN A 313 -5.31 -10.75 -13.28
CA ASN A 313 -6.21 -10.36 -14.37
C ASN A 313 -6.35 -11.45 -15.46
N ASP A 314 -5.58 -12.54 -15.43
CA ASP A 314 -5.70 -13.63 -16.39
C ASP A 314 -6.64 -14.73 -15.85
N PRO A 315 -7.75 -15.09 -16.55
CA PRO A 315 -8.64 -16.17 -16.13
C PRO A 315 -7.96 -17.53 -15.92
N LEU A 316 -6.76 -17.74 -16.49
CA LEU A 316 -5.94 -18.95 -16.34
C LEU A 316 -4.55 -18.71 -15.71
N GLY A 317 -4.24 -17.49 -15.26
CA GLY A 317 -3.03 -17.18 -14.49
C GLY A 317 -1.68 -17.31 -15.22
N TYR A 318 -1.62 -17.03 -16.52
CA TYR A 318 -0.39 -17.08 -17.33
C TYR A 318 0.20 -15.70 -17.69
N ARG A 319 -0.62 -14.66 -17.92
CA ARG A 319 -0.20 -13.32 -18.41
C ARG A 319 -0.02 -12.34 -17.27
N GLY A 320 1.08 -11.59 -17.31
CA GLY A 320 1.36 -10.51 -16.38
C GLY A 320 0.70 -9.20 -16.81
N SER A 321 0.06 -8.54 -15.87
CA SER A 321 -0.45 -7.17 -15.98
C SER A 321 0.74 -6.20 -15.92
N TYR A 322 0.75 -5.16 -16.75
CA TYR A 322 1.79 -4.13 -16.70
C TYR A 322 1.67 -3.33 -15.41
N GLU A 323 2.75 -3.23 -14.64
CA GLU A 323 2.80 -2.61 -13.32
C GLU A 323 4.09 -1.80 -13.16
N THR A 324 4.02 -0.68 -12.44
CA THR A 324 5.19 0.01 -11.89
C THR A 324 4.92 0.54 -10.49
N ILE A 325 5.88 0.33 -9.59
CA ILE A 325 5.94 0.96 -8.27
C ILE A 325 7.40 1.41 -8.06
N VAL A 326 7.64 2.70 -7.93
CA VAL A 326 8.97 3.26 -7.64
C VAL A 326 9.06 3.57 -6.15
N GLN A 327 10.11 3.07 -5.50
CA GLN A 327 10.20 2.96 -4.05
C GLN A 327 11.45 3.67 -3.53
N ILE A 328 11.28 4.50 -2.52
CA ILE A 328 12.38 5.09 -1.74
C ILE A 328 12.39 4.41 -0.38
N LYS A 329 13.56 4.07 0.14
CA LYS A 329 13.76 3.58 1.51
C LYS A 329 13.10 4.53 2.51
N ASP A 330 12.24 4.02 3.40
CA ASP A 330 11.80 4.83 4.53
C ASP A 330 12.99 4.98 5.49
N PHE A 331 13.62 6.16 5.46
CA PHE A 331 14.80 6.46 6.26
C PHE A 331 14.52 6.48 7.75
N ASP A 332 13.36 7.00 8.18
CA ASP A 332 12.96 7.07 9.59
C ASP A 332 12.69 5.66 10.13
N MET A 333 11.90 4.90 9.39
CA MET A 333 11.59 3.52 9.75
C MET A 333 12.84 2.63 9.73
N SER A 334 13.74 2.81 8.75
CA SER A 334 15.00 2.06 8.68
C SER A 334 15.95 2.37 9.83
N GLU A 335 16.00 3.62 10.30
CA GLU A 335 16.80 4.03 11.46
C GLU A 335 16.26 3.38 12.74
N LYS A 336 14.93 3.43 12.93
CA LYS A 336 14.24 2.73 14.02
C LYS A 336 14.47 1.21 14.00
N MET A 337 14.33 0.58 12.83
CA MET A 337 14.58 -0.85 12.64
C MET A 337 16.05 -1.23 12.90
N ALA A 338 17.02 -0.39 12.54
CA ALA A 338 18.43 -0.63 12.83
C ALA A 338 18.70 -0.64 14.33
N VAL A 339 18.23 0.39 15.05
CA VAL A 339 18.35 0.49 16.51
C VAL A 339 17.68 -0.70 17.22
N LEU A 340 16.50 -1.14 16.76
CA LEU A 340 15.84 -2.33 17.28
C LEU A 340 16.67 -3.60 17.02
N SER A 341 17.16 -3.80 15.80
CA SER A 341 17.96 -4.98 15.41
C SER A 341 19.28 -5.08 16.16
N GLU A 342 19.99 -3.96 16.36
CA GLU A 342 21.21 -3.88 17.20
C GLU A 342 20.94 -4.23 18.66
N ASN A 343 19.72 -4.00 19.15
CA ASN A 343 19.29 -4.32 20.52
C ASN A 343 18.44 -5.60 20.60
N ALA A 344 18.35 -6.40 19.53
CA ALA A 344 17.42 -7.54 19.46
C ALA A 344 17.61 -8.55 20.60
N GLN A 345 18.86 -8.81 21.03
CA GLN A 345 19.15 -9.67 22.18
C GLN A 345 18.62 -9.10 23.49
N TRP A 346 18.65 -7.77 23.69
CA TRP A 346 18.07 -7.16 24.89
C TRP A 346 16.57 -7.44 24.95
N PHE A 347 15.86 -7.35 23.83
CA PHE A 347 14.44 -7.68 23.76
C PHE A 347 14.16 -9.17 23.97
N GLU A 348 15.01 -10.08 23.48
CA GLU A 348 14.87 -11.52 23.74
C GLU A 348 15.10 -11.84 25.24
N ASP A 349 16.19 -11.34 25.82
CA ASP A 349 16.58 -11.57 27.22
C ASP A 349 15.50 -11.06 28.20
N ASN A 350 15.01 -9.84 27.96
CA ASN A 350 14.04 -9.14 28.82
C ASN A 350 12.57 -9.45 28.46
N SER A 351 12.34 -10.45 27.60
CA SER A 351 10.98 -10.88 27.26
C SER A 351 10.32 -11.70 28.39
N PRO A 352 8.97 -11.71 28.48
CA PRO A 352 8.23 -12.51 29.46
C PRO A 352 8.18 -14.01 29.11
N LEU A 353 8.90 -14.43 28.06
CA LEU A 353 8.96 -15.82 27.58
C LEU A 353 9.55 -16.76 28.64
N MET A 354 9.30 -18.07 28.49
CA MET A 354 9.96 -19.08 29.30
C MET A 354 11.45 -19.13 28.91
N ASP A 355 12.37 -19.28 29.86
CA ASP A 355 13.81 -19.23 29.55
C ASP A 355 14.23 -20.31 28.54
N GLU A 356 13.59 -21.47 28.56
CA GLU A 356 13.79 -22.54 27.56
C GLU A 356 13.27 -22.20 26.16
N HIS A 357 12.32 -21.27 26.04
CA HIS A 357 11.78 -20.76 24.77
C HIS A 357 12.50 -19.51 24.28
N LYS A 358 13.48 -18.97 25.02
CA LYS A 358 14.34 -17.85 24.56
C LYS A 358 15.54 -18.36 23.77
N LYS A 359 16.01 -17.55 22.81
CA LYS A 359 17.22 -17.80 22.03
C LYS A 359 18.48 -17.28 22.75
N ASP A 360 19.48 -18.15 22.89
CA ASP A 360 20.85 -17.78 23.34
C ASP A 360 21.50 -16.70 22.46
N SER A 361 21.09 -16.61 21.19
CA SER A 361 21.48 -15.56 20.26
C SER A 361 20.38 -15.32 19.23
N VAL A 362 19.85 -14.10 19.19
CA VAL A 362 18.91 -13.63 18.18
C VAL A 362 19.58 -12.59 17.27
N VAL A 363 19.17 -12.57 16.01
CA VAL A 363 19.52 -11.53 15.03
C VAL A 363 18.19 -10.99 14.50
N GLY A 364 18.01 -9.67 14.52
CA GLY A 364 16.77 -9.04 14.04
C GLY A 364 16.52 -9.33 12.57
N VAL A 365 15.25 -9.50 12.19
CA VAL A 365 14.86 -9.75 10.79
C VAL A 365 14.99 -8.46 9.98
N THR A 366 15.61 -8.55 8.80
CA THR A 366 15.70 -7.43 7.86
C THR A 366 14.40 -7.27 7.08
N TYR A 367 13.44 -6.54 7.65
CA TYR A 367 12.24 -6.10 6.95
C TYR A 367 12.49 -4.76 6.23
N LYS A 368 11.72 -4.46 5.17
CA LYS A 368 11.82 -3.19 4.43
C LYS A 368 10.46 -2.50 4.32
N VAL A 369 10.30 -1.39 5.03
CA VAL A 369 9.26 -0.39 4.73
C VAL A 369 9.82 0.60 3.73
N VAL A 370 9.01 0.98 2.75
CA VAL A 370 9.38 1.90 1.67
C VAL A 370 8.28 2.94 1.44
N ASN A 371 8.68 4.12 0.97
CA ASN A 371 7.80 5.18 0.52
C ASN A 371 7.68 5.14 -1.01
N VAL A 372 6.46 5.06 -1.50
CA VAL A 372 6.15 5.15 -2.93
C VAL A 372 6.44 6.56 -3.44
N ALA A 373 7.16 6.66 -4.55
CA ALA A 373 7.47 7.91 -5.24
C ALA A 373 6.71 8.09 -6.58
N GLY A 374 6.06 7.04 -7.06
CA GLY A 374 5.23 7.07 -8.27
C GLY A 374 4.84 5.67 -8.73
N GLU A 375 3.60 5.53 -9.22
CA GLU A 375 2.99 4.26 -9.63
C GLU A 375 2.41 4.34 -11.05
N ALA A 376 2.34 3.21 -11.75
CA ALA A 376 1.68 3.11 -13.04
C ALA A 376 1.15 1.69 -13.30
N GLY A 377 0.27 1.56 -14.28
CA GLY A 377 -0.29 0.27 -14.67
C GLY A 377 -1.27 -0.28 -13.63
N ASP A 378 -1.19 -1.57 -13.31
CA ASP A 378 -2.12 -2.26 -12.41
C ASP A 378 -2.02 -1.78 -10.94
N ALA A 379 -0.92 -1.11 -10.56
CA ALA A 379 -0.72 -0.48 -9.25
C ALA A 379 -1.22 0.98 -9.16
N SER A 380 -1.87 1.54 -10.19
CA SER A 380 -2.41 2.91 -10.12
C SER A 380 -3.65 3.10 -11.01
N PRO A 381 -4.73 3.73 -10.53
CA PRO A 381 -4.83 4.44 -9.23
C PRO A 381 -5.09 3.54 -8.01
N SER A 382 -5.56 2.31 -8.21
CA SER A 382 -5.73 1.33 -7.13
C SER A 382 -4.41 0.60 -6.90
N THR A 383 -3.78 0.79 -5.73
CA THR A 383 -2.47 0.21 -5.39
C THR A 383 -2.58 -0.84 -4.27
N PRO A 384 -1.74 -1.89 -4.23
CA PRO A 384 -1.55 -2.69 -3.03
C PRO A 384 -0.97 -1.87 -1.86
N ILE A 385 -1.03 -2.40 -0.63
CA ILE A 385 -0.33 -1.82 0.53
C ILE A 385 1.03 -2.48 0.81
N GLY A 386 1.36 -3.56 0.09
CA GLY A 386 2.62 -4.27 0.18
C GLY A 386 2.74 -5.30 -0.94
N VAL A 387 3.98 -5.65 -1.30
CA VAL A 387 4.29 -6.51 -2.47
C VAL A 387 5.45 -7.47 -2.13
N ASN A 388 5.43 -8.68 -2.71
CA ASN A 388 6.39 -9.74 -2.36
C ASN A 388 6.89 -10.51 -3.59
N LEU A 389 7.98 -10.03 -4.18
CA LEU A 389 8.49 -10.46 -5.49
C LEU A 389 9.88 -11.10 -5.40
N PRO A 390 10.29 -11.93 -6.38
CA PRO A 390 9.59 -12.28 -7.61
C PRO A 390 8.59 -13.44 -7.43
N ASN A 391 7.69 -13.60 -8.42
CA ASN A 391 6.70 -14.68 -8.45
C ASN A 391 7.28 -16.07 -8.82
N ALA A 392 8.47 -16.13 -9.42
CA ALA A 392 9.10 -17.39 -9.81
C ALA A 392 9.62 -18.17 -8.60
N ASN A 393 8.87 -19.18 -8.15
CA ASN A 393 9.20 -20.02 -6.97
C ASN A 393 10.63 -20.55 -6.94
N TRP A 394 11.24 -20.86 -8.09
CA TRP A 394 12.62 -21.33 -8.12
C TRP A 394 13.63 -20.23 -7.74
N ILE A 395 13.38 -18.97 -8.12
CA ILE A 395 14.19 -17.82 -7.73
C ILE A 395 13.99 -17.55 -6.23
N ARG A 396 12.74 -17.57 -5.76
CA ARG A 396 12.40 -17.46 -4.32
C ARG A 396 13.19 -18.45 -3.46
N ALA A 397 13.27 -19.71 -3.90
CA ALA A 397 13.97 -20.76 -3.19
C ALA A 397 15.51 -20.73 -3.33
N ALA A 398 16.05 -20.13 -4.40
CA ALA A 398 17.49 -20.17 -4.71
C ALA A 398 18.24 -18.85 -4.42
N VAL A 399 17.53 -17.73 -4.34
CA VAL A 399 18.08 -16.37 -4.18
C VAL A 399 17.36 -15.61 -3.06
N GLY A 400 16.05 -15.83 -2.91
CA GLY A 400 15.20 -15.15 -1.94
C GLY A 400 14.09 -14.34 -2.61
N SER A 401 13.45 -13.46 -1.83
CA SER A 401 12.41 -12.54 -2.29
C SER A 401 12.51 -11.21 -1.54
N LYS A 402 12.12 -10.12 -2.19
CA LYS A 402 11.91 -8.82 -1.56
C LYS A 402 10.44 -8.69 -1.20
N SER A 403 10.14 -8.65 0.10
CA SER A 403 8.82 -8.29 0.63
C SER A 403 8.93 -6.87 1.17
N VAL A 404 8.02 -5.98 0.76
CA VAL A 404 8.00 -4.57 1.19
C VAL A 404 6.60 -4.12 1.53
N SER A 405 6.51 -3.22 2.51
CA SER A 405 5.28 -2.51 2.90
C SER A 405 5.35 -1.05 2.44
N LEU A 406 4.27 -0.54 1.83
CA LEU A 406 4.20 0.78 1.22
C LEU A 406 3.74 1.81 2.27
N GLY A 407 4.68 2.27 3.09
CA GLY A 407 4.44 3.01 4.32
C GLY A 407 3.63 4.30 4.13
N ASN A 408 3.98 5.13 3.14
CA ASN A 408 3.26 6.37 2.84
C ASN A 408 1.86 6.16 2.21
N ILE A 409 1.61 5.01 1.58
CA ILE A 409 0.28 4.62 1.09
C ILE A 409 -0.62 4.24 2.27
N ILE A 410 -0.12 3.40 3.19
CA ILE A 410 -0.81 3.04 4.44
C ILE A 410 -1.08 4.29 5.29
N GLU A 411 -0.08 5.17 5.42
CA GLU A 411 -0.20 6.47 6.08
C GLU A 411 -1.31 7.32 5.46
N SER A 412 -1.40 7.36 4.13
CA SER A 412 -2.46 8.11 3.43
C SER A 412 -3.83 7.47 3.61
N TYR A 413 -3.95 6.14 3.70
CA TYR A 413 -5.20 5.46 4.07
C TYR A 413 -5.65 5.84 5.50
N ASN A 414 -4.72 5.82 6.47
CA ASN A 414 -5.01 6.14 7.87
C ASN A 414 -5.43 7.61 8.02
N ASN A 415 -4.68 8.54 7.45
CA ASN A 415 -4.98 9.98 7.51
C ASN A 415 -6.14 10.43 6.60
N ALA A 416 -6.52 9.63 5.60
CA ALA A 416 -7.75 9.87 4.84
C ALA A 416 -9.03 9.42 5.57
N GLY A 417 -8.92 8.79 6.76
CA GLY A 417 -10.07 8.65 7.64
C GLY A 417 -10.67 10.03 7.95
N SER A 418 -12.00 10.13 8.06
CA SER A 418 -12.55 11.35 8.65
C SER A 418 -12.15 11.38 10.13
N THR A 419 -11.64 12.50 10.62
CA THR A 419 -11.51 12.74 12.07
C THR A 419 -12.84 12.53 12.79
N GLY A 420 -13.97 12.76 12.09
CA GLY A 420 -15.31 12.36 12.54
C GLY A 420 -15.51 10.87 12.81
N ARG A 421 -14.88 9.95 12.05
CA ARG A 421 -14.92 8.50 12.35
C ARG A 421 -14.11 8.17 13.60
N LEU A 422 -12.93 8.77 13.76
CA LEU A 422 -12.16 8.63 14.99
C LEU A 422 -12.98 9.12 16.19
N LYS A 423 -13.46 10.37 16.13
CA LYS A 423 -14.31 11.04 17.13
C LYS A 423 -15.62 10.30 17.47
N GLU A 424 -16.15 9.48 16.56
CA GLU A 424 -17.32 8.63 16.82
C GLU A 424 -17.00 7.38 17.64
N PHE A 425 -15.77 6.84 17.55
CA PHE A 425 -15.40 5.55 18.12
C PHE A 425 -14.42 5.62 19.30
N VAL A 426 -13.67 6.71 19.48
CA VAL A 426 -12.89 6.98 20.71
C VAL A 426 -13.81 7.18 21.92
N ASN A 427 -13.33 6.86 23.11
CA ASN A 427 -14.03 7.05 24.38
C ASN A 427 -14.12 8.53 24.77
N ASP A 428 -13.06 9.31 24.62
CA ASP A 428 -13.05 10.71 25.08
C ASP A 428 -12.02 11.57 24.32
N GLU A 429 -11.90 12.82 24.75
CA GLU A 429 -10.97 13.79 24.16
C GLU A 429 -9.50 13.46 24.50
N GLU A 430 -9.21 12.73 25.57
CA GLU A 430 -7.83 12.34 25.91
C GLU A 430 -7.34 11.22 24.97
N GLU A 431 -8.15 10.19 24.73
CA GLU A 431 -7.86 9.18 23.69
C GLU A 431 -7.71 9.85 22.30
N LEU A 432 -8.58 10.82 21.98
CA LEU A 432 -8.51 11.56 20.72
C LEU A 432 -7.20 12.35 20.59
N GLU A 433 -6.83 13.16 21.59
CA GLU A 433 -5.59 13.95 21.58
C GLU A 433 -4.34 13.04 21.53
N LEU A 434 -4.41 11.86 22.16
CA LEU A 434 -3.35 10.85 22.10
C LEU A 434 -3.23 10.24 20.70
N GLU A 435 -4.32 9.83 20.06
CA GLU A 435 -4.31 9.31 18.69
C GLU A 435 -3.84 10.36 17.68
N GLU A 436 -4.44 11.57 17.71
CA GLU A 436 -4.11 12.67 16.78
C GLU A 436 -2.63 13.10 16.88
N LYS A 437 -2.00 12.91 18.06
CA LYS A 437 -0.59 13.30 18.29
C LYS A 437 0.43 12.16 18.17
N TYR A 438 0.08 10.95 18.59
CA TYR A 438 1.03 9.83 18.75
C TYR A 438 0.63 8.56 17.99
N GLY A 439 -0.62 8.41 17.54
CA GLY A 439 -1.12 7.19 16.88
C GLY A 439 -0.28 6.77 15.68
N GLN A 440 0.11 7.72 14.82
CA GLN A 440 0.99 7.43 13.68
C GLN A 440 2.40 6.93 14.10
N GLN A 441 2.97 7.49 15.18
CA GLN A 441 4.27 7.05 15.71
C GLN A 441 4.15 5.67 16.37
N ALA A 442 3.04 5.42 17.05
CA ALA A 442 2.68 4.13 17.63
C ALA A 442 2.54 3.05 16.55
N ASP A 443 1.74 3.26 15.50
CA ASP A 443 1.56 2.34 14.37
C ASP A 443 2.89 1.94 13.71
N LYS A 444 3.72 2.94 13.39
CA LYS A 444 5.04 2.70 12.77
C LYS A 444 5.95 1.92 13.71
N LEU A 445 6.00 2.25 15.01
CA LEU A 445 6.87 1.57 15.96
C LEU A 445 6.34 0.17 16.36
N HIS A 446 5.02 -0.03 16.37
CA HIS A 446 4.37 -1.33 16.53
C HIS A 446 4.80 -2.27 15.40
N THR A 447 4.66 -1.80 14.16
CA THR A 447 5.11 -2.51 12.95
C THR A 447 6.61 -2.83 13.03
N ALA A 448 7.43 -1.89 13.51
CA ALA A 448 8.87 -2.10 13.65
C ALA A 448 9.20 -3.21 14.64
N LEU A 449 8.54 -3.23 15.80
CA LEU A 449 8.73 -4.23 16.83
C LEU A 449 8.17 -5.59 16.39
N HIS A 450 6.98 -5.64 15.78
CA HIS A 450 6.37 -6.85 15.21
C HIS A 450 7.31 -7.53 14.21
N GLU A 451 7.79 -6.79 13.21
CA GLU A 451 8.56 -7.35 12.10
C GLU A 451 10.01 -7.69 12.48
N VAL A 452 10.70 -6.81 13.23
CA VAL A 452 12.14 -6.97 13.52
C VAL A 452 12.39 -7.82 14.77
N ILE A 453 11.54 -7.71 15.80
CA ILE A 453 11.70 -8.38 17.10
C ILE A 453 10.66 -9.50 17.28
N GLY A 454 9.40 -9.27 16.91
CA GLY A 454 8.29 -10.21 17.01
C GLY A 454 8.64 -11.51 16.30
N HIS A 455 8.65 -11.54 14.97
CA HIS A 455 9.00 -12.75 14.21
C HIS A 455 10.42 -13.29 14.47
N ALA A 456 11.36 -12.45 14.93
CA ALA A 456 12.72 -12.88 15.27
C ALA A 456 12.80 -13.63 16.61
N SER A 457 11.94 -13.30 17.57
CA SER A 457 11.99 -13.79 18.96
C SER A 457 11.53 -15.24 19.15
N GLY A 458 12.07 -15.89 20.19
CA GLY A 458 11.65 -17.19 20.67
C GLY A 458 12.03 -18.39 19.79
N GLN A 459 12.06 -19.59 20.37
CA GLN A 459 12.44 -20.84 19.70
C GLN A 459 11.49 -22.02 19.98
N LEU A 460 11.48 -23.02 19.10
CA LEU A 460 10.74 -24.27 19.30
C LEU A 460 11.50 -25.23 20.22
N ASN A 461 10.77 -26.05 20.98
CA ASN A 461 11.37 -27.08 21.81
C ASN A 461 12.00 -28.20 20.95
N PRO A 462 13.12 -28.82 21.37
CA PRO A 462 13.77 -29.89 20.61
C PRO A 462 12.83 -31.05 20.27
N GLY A 463 12.64 -31.30 18.98
CA GLY A 463 11.77 -32.38 18.47
C GLY A 463 10.32 -31.97 18.19
N VAL A 464 9.92 -30.72 18.48
CA VAL A 464 8.66 -30.13 18.01
C VAL A 464 8.79 -29.77 16.54
N GLY A 465 7.75 -30.05 15.75
CA GLY A 465 7.71 -29.70 14.33
C GLY A 465 7.42 -28.21 14.11
N GLU A 466 7.72 -27.73 12.91
CA GLU A 466 7.43 -26.35 12.50
C GLU A 466 5.95 -25.97 12.74
N THR A 467 5.71 -24.68 12.98
CA THR A 467 4.40 -24.18 13.47
C THR A 467 3.24 -24.52 12.52
N LYS A 468 3.50 -24.62 11.21
CA LYS A 468 2.51 -24.99 10.20
C LYS A 468 2.05 -26.45 10.31
N GLU A 469 2.95 -27.35 10.65
CA GLU A 469 2.70 -28.78 10.82
C GLU A 469 1.98 -29.09 12.14
N THR A 470 2.38 -28.40 13.21
CA THR A 470 1.83 -28.58 14.56
C THR A 470 0.47 -27.89 14.73
N LEU A 471 0.37 -26.61 14.37
CA LEU A 471 -0.81 -25.77 14.62
C LEU A 471 -1.74 -25.62 13.41
N LYS A 472 -1.33 -26.09 12.22
CA LYS A 472 -2.17 -26.21 11.02
C LYS A 472 -2.84 -24.88 10.62
N ASN A 473 -4.17 -24.86 10.56
CA ASN A 473 -4.99 -23.69 10.21
C ASN A 473 -4.89 -22.54 11.22
N TYR A 474 -4.41 -22.77 12.44
CA TYR A 474 -4.21 -21.71 13.44
C TYR A 474 -2.79 -21.13 13.45
N ALA A 475 -1.86 -21.72 12.68
CA ALA A 475 -0.44 -21.32 12.68
C ALA A 475 -0.24 -19.83 12.36
N SER A 476 -0.89 -19.32 11.31
CA SER A 476 -0.78 -17.91 10.91
C SER A 476 -1.36 -16.97 11.97
N THR A 477 -2.61 -17.17 12.40
CA THR A 477 -3.23 -16.25 13.38
C THR A 477 -2.53 -16.25 14.74
N LEU A 478 -1.91 -17.38 15.16
CA LEU A 478 -1.07 -17.37 16.37
C LEU A 478 0.24 -16.60 16.15
N GLU A 479 0.95 -16.86 15.05
CA GLU A 479 2.25 -16.21 14.80
C GLU A 479 2.12 -14.68 14.71
N GLU A 480 1.09 -14.22 14.00
CA GLU A 480 0.74 -12.81 13.87
C GLU A 480 0.41 -12.16 15.22
N GLY A 481 -0.48 -12.77 16.00
CA GLY A 481 -0.86 -12.22 17.31
C GLY A 481 0.27 -12.29 18.34
N ARG A 482 1.17 -13.28 18.24
CA ARG A 482 2.39 -13.35 19.05
C ARG A 482 3.36 -12.21 18.70
N ALA A 483 3.55 -11.91 17.42
CA ALA A 483 4.36 -10.78 16.97
C ALA A 483 3.72 -9.42 17.35
N ASP A 484 2.40 -9.29 17.22
CA ASP A 484 1.64 -8.12 17.71
C ASP A 484 1.82 -7.93 19.22
N LEU A 485 1.79 -9.01 20.01
CA LEU A 485 2.01 -8.99 21.46
C LEU A 485 3.44 -8.60 21.85
N VAL A 486 4.47 -9.01 21.10
CA VAL A 486 5.85 -8.49 21.28
C VAL A 486 5.88 -6.98 21.04
N GLY A 487 5.20 -6.52 19.98
CA GLY A 487 5.04 -5.09 19.69
C GLY A 487 4.36 -4.33 20.84
N LEU A 488 3.20 -4.80 21.30
CA LEU A 488 2.43 -4.18 22.37
C LEU A 488 3.20 -4.17 23.70
N TYR A 489 3.84 -5.28 24.07
CA TYR A 489 4.63 -5.36 25.29
C TYR A 489 5.75 -4.31 25.31
N TYR A 490 6.49 -4.15 24.20
CA TYR A 490 7.60 -3.20 24.15
C TYR A 490 7.22 -1.76 23.84
N LEU A 491 6.07 -1.47 23.21
CA LEU A 491 5.57 -0.11 23.01
C LEU A 491 5.37 0.65 24.32
N TYR A 492 4.90 -0.04 25.34
CA TYR A 492 4.70 0.52 26.67
C TYR A 492 5.93 0.29 27.55
N ASN A 493 7.14 0.51 27.02
CA ASN A 493 8.39 0.30 27.73
C ASN A 493 9.34 1.52 27.65
N PRO A 494 9.93 1.97 28.77
CA PRO A 494 10.89 3.08 28.79
C PRO A 494 12.12 2.85 27.91
N LYS A 495 12.44 1.60 27.58
CA LYS A 495 13.58 1.27 26.73
C LYS A 495 13.52 1.95 25.36
N LEU A 496 12.33 2.15 24.80
CA LEU A 496 12.17 2.83 23.51
C LEU A 496 12.66 4.29 23.57
N GLN A 497 12.39 4.99 24.68
CA GLN A 497 12.89 6.35 24.90
C GLN A 497 14.38 6.36 25.24
N GLU A 498 14.89 5.38 26.00
CA GLU A 498 16.35 5.23 26.22
C GLU A 498 17.12 5.00 24.92
N LEU A 499 16.51 4.31 23.95
CA LEU A 499 17.06 4.06 22.61
C LEU A 499 16.81 5.22 21.62
N GLY A 500 16.13 6.30 22.04
CA GLY A 500 15.86 7.47 21.19
C GLY A 500 14.79 7.27 20.12
N LEU A 501 13.96 6.22 20.22
CA LEU A 501 12.91 5.89 19.24
C LEU A 501 11.65 6.75 19.40
N VAL A 502 11.44 7.31 20.61
CA VAL A 502 10.27 8.11 21.03
C VAL A 502 10.68 9.15 22.08
N ASP A 503 10.01 10.32 22.08
CA ASP A 503 10.23 11.37 23.09
C ASP A 503 9.44 11.14 24.39
N ASP A 504 8.30 10.45 24.30
CA ASP A 504 7.40 10.13 25.40
C ASP A 504 6.86 8.70 25.19
N TRP A 505 7.61 7.69 25.66
CA TRP A 505 7.22 6.29 25.49
C TRP A 505 5.86 5.99 26.09
N LYS A 506 5.50 6.67 27.19
CA LYS A 506 4.27 6.36 27.93
C LYS A 506 3.06 6.77 27.10
N LYS A 507 3.06 7.95 26.49
CA LYS A 507 1.95 8.40 25.62
C LYS A 507 1.88 7.66 24.29
N VAL A 508 3.02 7.31 23.69
CA VAL A 508 3.04 6.46 22.49
C VAL A 508 2.45 5.08 22.80
N GLY A 509 2.82 4.48 23.94
CA GLY A 509 2.25 3.22 24.39
C GLY A 509 0.76 3.30 24.74
N MET A 510 0.29 4.40 25.36
CA MET A 510 -1.15 4.62 25.62
C MET A 510 -1.95 4.66 24.31
N ALA A 511 -1.55 5.52 23.36
CA ALA A 511 -2.20 5.62 22.05
C ALA A 511 -2.23 4.27 21.31
N ALA A 512 -1.13 3.51 21.35
CA ALA A 512 -1.07 2.16 20.80
C ALA A 512 -2.10 1.22 21.43
N TYR A 513 -2.24 1.25 22.76
CA TYR A 513 -3.14 0.35 23.49
C TYR A 513 -4.60 0.72 23.23
N ASP A 514 -4.96 2.00 23.28
CA ASP A 514 -6.30 2.48 22.95
C ASP A 514 -6.68 2.10 21.52
N GLY A 515 -5.81 2.41 20.56
CA GLY A 515 -5.99 2.06 19.15
C GLY A 515 -6.17 0.55 18.93
N TYR A 516 -5.35 -0.28 19.57
CA TYR A 516 -5.41 -1.75 19.43
C TYR A 516 -6.66 -2.35 20.08
N ILE A 517 -7.06 -1.91 21.27
CA ILE A 517 -8.27 -2.36 21.96
C ILE A 517 -9.53 -1.88 21.20
N ARG A 518 -9.59 -0.61 20.79
CA ARG A 518 -10.66 -0.06 19.94
C ARG A 518 -10.76 -0.78 18.60
N ASN A 519 -9.64 -1.14 17.98
CA ASN A 519 -9.63 -1.93 16.75
C ASN A 519 -10.18 -3.34 17.00
N GLY A 520 -9.52 -4.10 17.88
CA GLY A 520 -9.77 -5.52 18.11
C GLY A 520 -11.18 -5.83 18.62
N LEU A 521 -11.73 -5.01 19.53
CA LEU A 521 -13.04 -5.22 20.13
C LEU A 521 -14.21 -4.54 19.39
N MET A 522 -13.93 -3.63 18.44
CA MET A 522 -14.99 -2.76 17.91
C MET A 522 -14.81 -2.35 16.44
N THR A 523 -13.83 -1.51 16.10
CA THR A 523 -13.84 -0.82 14.80
C THR A 523 -13.46 -1.71 13.63
N GLN A 524 -12.77 -2.84 13.85
CA GLN A 524 -12.50 -3.80 12.78
C GLN A 524 -13.78 -4.45 12.21
N LEU A 525 -14.86 -4.52 12.99
CA LEU A 525 -16.13 -5.12 12.59
C LEU A 525 -16.81 -4.36 11.44
N ILE A 526 -16.40 -3.12 11.16
CA ILE A 526 -16.83 -2.35 9.97
C ILE A 526 -16.56 -3.11 8.66
N ARG A 527 -15.60 -4.05 8.65
CA ARG A 527 -15.16 -4.83 7.49
C ARG A 527 -16.00 -6.08 7.20
N LEU A 528 -16.94 -6.44 8.07
CA LEU A 528 -17.71 -7.69 7.99
C LEU A 528 -19.17 -7.42 7.58
N ASN A 529 -19.84 -8.39 6.95
CA ASN A 529 -21.29 -8.29 6.73
C ASN A 529 -22.01 -8.74 8.01
N LEU A 530 -23.16 -8.13 8.32
CA LEU A 530 -23.94 -8.50 9.50
C LEU A 530 -24.36 -9.98 9.45
N GLY A 531 -23.93 -10.76 10.44
CA GLY A 531 -24.10 -12.22 10.49
C GLY A 531 -22.82 -13.02 10.25
N ASP A 532 -21.77 -12.40 9.70
CA ASP A 532 -20.45 -13.04 9.52
C ASP A 532 -19.70 -13.13 10.87
N ASP A 533 -18.82 -14.14 10.97
CA ASP A 533 -17.77 -14.27 11.98
C ASP A 533 -16.42 -13.82 11.38
N VAL A 534 -15.37 -13.69 12.20
CA VAL A 534 -14.03 -13.30 11.70
C VAL A 534 -13.35 -14.49 11.01
N GLU A 535 -12.89 -14.31 9.77
CA GLU A 535 -12.16 -15.32 9.00
C GLU A 535 -10.67 -14.99 8.80
N GLU A 536 -10.35 -13.72 8.56
CA GLU A 536 -9.00 -13.25 8.23
C GLU A 536 -8.04 -13.38 9.44
N ALA A 537 -6.82 -13.87 9.22
CA ALA A 537 -5.87 -14.25 10.26
C ALA A 537 -5.39 -13.08 11.14
N HIS A 538 -5.13 -11.89 10.57
CA HIS A 538 -4.74 -10.71 11.35
C HIS A 538 -5.94 -10.12 12.11
N MET A 539 -7.14 -10.06 11.50
CA MET A 539 -8.37 -9.67 12.21
C MET A 539 -8.69 -10.61 13.38
N ARG A 540 -8.55 -11.92 13.18
CA ARG A 540 -8.68 -12.94 14.25
C ARG A 540 -7.69 -12.68 15.37
N ASN A 541 -6.44 -12.35 15.04
CA ASN A 541 -5.39 -12.06 16.02
C ASN A 541 -5.76 -10.84 16.88
N ARG A 542 -6.09 -9.71 16.25
CA ARG A 542 -6.45 -8.47 16.96
C ARG A 542 -7.68 -8.69 17.84
N GLN A 543 -8.62 -9.52 17.39
CA GLN A 543 -9.77 -9.90 18.22
C GLN A 543 -9.36 -10.77 19.41
N TRP A 544 -8.61 -11.87 19.21
CA TRP A 544 -8.30 -12.76 20.34
C TRP A 544 -7.36 -12.14 21.36
N VAL A 545 -6.39 -11.32 20.93
CA VAL A 545 -5.52 -10.54 21.83
C VAL A 545 -6.38 -9.63 22.72
N SER A 546 -7.19 -8.76 22.09
CA SER A 546 -7.98 -7.76 22.83
C SER A 546 -9.10 -8.37 23.68
N ALA A 547 -9.76 -9.43 23.19
CA ALA A 547 -10.84 -10.10 23.93
C ALA A 547 -10.33 -10.92 25.12
N TRP A 548 -9.14 -11.53 25.00
CA TRP A 548 -8.51 -12.25 26.12
C TRP A 548 -8.12 -11.28 27.25
N VAL A 549 -7.41 -10.19 26.95
CA VAL A 549 -7.00 -9.21 28.00
C VAL A 549 -8.21 -8.49 28.60
N PHE A 550 -9.26 -8.21 27.82
CA PHE A 550 -10.53 -7.70 28.32
C PHE A 550 -11.21 -8.67 29.30
N GLU A 551 -11.19 -9.98 29.02
CA GLU A 551 -11.75 -10.98 29.95
C GLU A 551 -10.92 -11.11 31.22
N LYS A 552 -9.58 -11.23 31.11
CA LYS A 552 -8.71 -11.46 32.28
C LYS A 552 -8.62 -10.22 33.17
N GLY A 553 -8.52 -9.03 32.58
CA GLY A 553 -8.50 -7.75 33.30
C GLY A 553 -9.83 -7.36 33.96
N LYS A 554 -10.92 -8.09 33.71
CA LYS A 554 -12.27 -7.76 34.20
C LYS A 554 -12.40 -7.72 35.72
N ALA A 555 -11.67 -8.56 36.45
CA ALA A 555 -11.72 -8.59 37.91
C ALA A 555 -11.14 -7.31 38.55
N ASP A 556 -10.17 -6.70 37.87
CA ASP A 556 -9.46 -5.48 38.26
C ASP A 556 -9.99 -4.21 37.55
N ASN A 557 -11.01 -4.35 36.70
CA ASN A 557 -11.55 -3.30 35.82
C ASN A 557 -10.51 -2.65 34.89
N VAL A 558 -9.49 -3.40 34.44
CA VAL A 558 -8.37 -2.91 33.62
C VAL A 558 -8.85 -2.23 32.34
N ILE A 559 -9.81 -2.85 31.66
CA ILE A 559 -10.52 -2.29 30.50
C ILE A 559 -12.02 -2.34 30.81
N GLU A 560 -12.70 -1.21 30.65
CA GLU A 560 -14.14 -1.08 30.90
C GLU A 560 -14.91 -0.91 29.60
N LYS A 561 -15.98 -1.70 29.41
CA LYS A 561 -16.93 -1.54 28.30
C LYS A 561 -18.01 -0.56 28.73
N ILE A 562 -17.94 0.67 28.21
CA ILE A 562 -18.84 1.78 28.54
C ILE A 562 -19.98 1.82 27.51
N THR A 563 -21.19 2.19 27.95
CA THR A 563 -22.30 2.53 27.04
C THR A 563 -22.81 3.93 27.35
N ARG A 564 -22.77 4.83 26.37
CA ARG A 564 -23.30 6.21 26.45
C ARG A 564 -24.22 6.44 25.25
N ASP A 565 -25.43 6.94 25.51
CA ASP A 565 -26.45 7.23 24.49
C ASP A 565 -26.72 6.08 23.49
N GLY A 566 -26.64 4.83 23.96
CA GLY A 566 -26.83 3.63 23.15
C GLY A 566 -25.63 3.23 22.28
N LYS A 567 -24.48 3.89 22.44
CA LYS A 567 -23.21 3.58 21.77
C LYS A 567 -22.21 2.95 22.74
N THR A 568 -21.51 1.93 22.27
CA THR A 568 -20.44 1.23 22.99
C THR A 568 -19.09 1.93 22.83
N TYR A 569 -18.32 2.00 23.92
CA TYR A 569 -16.93 2.45 23.96
C TYR A 569 -16.12 1.52 24.85
N TYR A 570 -14.80 1.57 24.74
CA TYR A 570 -13.88 0.88 25.64
C TYR A 570 -12.94 1.92 26.25
N ASN A 571 -12.72 1.85 27.56
CA ASN A 571 -11.80 2.72 28.29
C ASN A 571 -10.73 1.89 28.99
N ILE A 572 -9.46 2.28 28.88
CA ILE A 572 -8.35 1.63 29.58
C ILE A 572 -8.12 2.36 30.91
N ASN A 573 -8.51 1.74 32.01
CA ASN A 573 -8.38 2.32 33.35
C ASN A 573 -6.97 2.12 33.95
N ASP A 574 -6.24 1.08 33.52
CA ASP A 574 -4.95 0.70 34.08
C ASP A 574 -4.03 0.13 32.99
N TYR A 575 -3.29 1.01 32.32
CA TYR A 575 -2.36 0.64 31.25
C TYR A 575 -1.18 -0.20 31.75
N ASP A 576 -0.74 0.01 33.00
CA ASP A 576 0.36 -0.74 33.60
C ASP A 576 -0.06 -2.22 33.80
N LYS A 577 -1.29 -2.48 34.30
CA LYS A 577 -1.85 -3.85 34.33
C LYS A 577 -2.15 -4.43 32.95
N LEU A 578 -2.53 -3.61 31.97
CA LEU A 578 -2.76 -4.09 30.60
C LEU A 578 -1.45 -4.58 29.95
N HIS A 579 -0.34 -3.86 30.17
CA HIS A 579 1.00 -4.31 29.77
C HIS A 579 1.35 -5.68 30.39
N ASP A 580 1.06 -5.87 31.68
CA ASP A 580 1.29 -7.16 32.36
C ASP A 580 0.45 -8.29 31.73
N LEU A 581 -0.83 -8.03 31.42
CA LEU A 581 -1.71 -9.00 30.74
C LEU A 581 -1.25 -9.33 29.31
N PHE A 582 -0.72 -8.36 28.56
CA PHE A 582 -0.07 -8.64 27.27
C PHE A 582 1.18 -9.50 27.47
N GLY A 583 1.96 -9.27 28.52
CA GLY A 583 3.11 -10.11 28.87
C GLY A 583 2.74 -11.55 29.22
N GLU A 584 1.66 -11.76 29.97
CA GLU A 584 1.10 -13.10 30.27
C GLU A 584 0.65 -13.82 28.99
N LEU A 585 -0.09 -13.13 28.11
CA LEU A 585 -0.57 -13.72 26.86
C LEU A 585 0.56 -13.97 25.86
N LEU A 586 1.59 -13.13 25.82
CA LEU A 586 2.81 -13.34 25.04
C LEU A 586 3.55 -14.60 25.50
N ARG A 587 3.68 -14.78 26.82
CA ARG A 587 4.29 -15.99 27.40
C ARG A 587 3.54 -17.25 27.01
N GLU A 588 2.21 -17.25 27.10
CA GLU A 588 1.39 -18.42 26.75
C GLU A 588 1.37 -18.68 25.23
N THR A 589 1.24 -17.66 24.39
CA THR A 589 1.26 -17.82 22.92
C THR A 589 2.61 -18.34 22.42
N GLN A 590 3.72 -17.91 23.03
CA GLN A 590 5.03 -18.52 22.79
C GLN A 590 5.08 -19.96 23.27
N ARG A 591 4.55 -20.31 24.46
CA ARG A 591 4.49 -21.72 24.92
C ARG A 591 3.76 -22.60 23.90
N ILE A 592 2.57 -22.18 23.48
CA ILE A 592 1.74 -22.86 22.50
C ILE A 592 2.52 -23.11 21.20
N LYS A 593 3.20 -22.08 20.67
CA LYS A 593 4.07 -22.18 19.49
C LYS A 593 5.22 -23.18 19.73
N SER A 594 5.91 -23.06 20.85
CA SER A 594 7.18 -23.76 21.14
C SER A 594 6.98 -25.24 21.45
N GLU A 595 5.84 -25.61 22.03
CA GLU A 595 5.44 -26.98 22.34
C GLU A 595 4.60 -27.64 21.23
N GLY A 596 4.07 -26.86 20.28
CA GLY A 596 3.18 -27.35 19.22
C GLY A 596 1.77 -27.69 19.72
N ASP A 597 1.28 -26.97 20.72
CA ASP A 597 0.04 -27.25 21.44
C ASP A 597 -1.21 -26.87 20.61
N TYR A 598 -1.59 -27.77 19.70
CA TYR A 598 -2.78 -27.61 18.86
C TYR A 598 -4.06 -27.38 19.66
N ALA A 599 -4.21 -28.01 20.84
CA ALA A 599 -5.44 -27.90 21.63
C ALA A 599 -5.56 -26.52 22.29
N ALA A 600 -4.46 -25.96 22.79
CA ALA A 600 -4.45 -24.62 23.36
C ALA A 600 -4.63 -23.53 22.29
N VAL A 601 -4.02 -23.65 21.10
CA VAL A 601 -4.25 -22.66 20.03
C VAL A 601 -5.68 -22.70 19.50
N GLU A 602 -6.27 -23.89 19.33
CA GLU A 602 -7.66 -24.06 18.93
C GLU A 602 -8.60 -23.40 19.95
N ASN A 603 -8.38 -23.67 21.24
CA ASN A 603 -9.17 -23.06 22.31
C ASN A 603 -9.01 -21.53 22.38
N LEU A 604 -7.80 -20.99 22.21
CA LEU A 604 -7.55 -19.54 22.19
C LEU A 604 -8.27 -18.86 21.03
N VAL A 605 -8.07 -19.37 19.80
CA VAL A 605 -8.61 -18.75 18.58
C VAL A 605 -10.13 -18.89 18.51
N GLU A 606 -10.68 -20.08 18.74
CA GLU A 606 -12.14 -20.29 18.61
C GLU A 606 -12.94 -19.64 19.74
N THR A 607 -12.37 -19.47 20.94
CA THR A 607 -13.03 -18.75 22.05
C THR A 607 -13.04 -17.24 21.85
N TYR A 608 -11.91 -16.65 21.46
CA TYR A 608 -11.71 -15.20 21.51
C TYR A 608 -11.60 -14.52 20.13
N GLY A 609 -11.15 -15.25 19.11
CA GLY A 609 -10.75 -14.68 17.81
C GLY A 609 -11.78 -14.82 16.68
N VAL A 610 -12.72 -15.74 16.78
CA VAL A 610 -13.67 -16.04 15.68
C VAL A 610 -15.03 -15.37 15.86
N LYS A 611 -15.63 -15.51 17.05
CA LYS A 611 -17.06 -15.17 17.24
C LYS A 611 -17.29 -13.67 17.38
N VAL A 612 -18.27 -13.15 16.65
CA VAL A 612 -18.65 -11.74 16.68
C VAL A 612 -19.93 -11.53 17.50
N ASP A 613 -19.92 -10.57 18.44
CA ASP A 613 -21.14 -10.08 19.09
C ASP A 613 -21.99 -9.34 18.06
N GLN A 614 -22.99 -10.02 17.49
CA GLN A 614 -23.82 -9.48 16.42
C GLN A 614 -24.69 -8.27 16.85
N ASN A 615 -24.89 -8.04 18.15
CA ASN A 615 -25.55 -6.80 18.61
C ASN A 615 -24.58 -5.62 18.53
N LEU A 616 -23.35 -5.80 19.03
CA LEU A 616 -22.29 -4.79 18.89
C LEU A 616 -21.98 -4.54 17.41
N HIS A 617 -21.81 -5.59 16.60
CA HIS A 617 -21.56 -5.46 15.16
C HIS A 617 -22.63 -4.63 14.46
N LYS A 618 -23.92 -4.89 14.74
CA LYS A 618 -25.03 -4.07 14.23
C LYS A 618 -24.96 -2.61 14.68
N GLU A 619 -24.58 -2.35 15.93
CA GLU A 619 -24.35 -1.00 16.46
C GLU A 619 -23.22 -0.29 15.71
N ILE A 620 -22.08 -0.97 15.49
CA ILE A 620 -20.91 -0.41 14.80
C ILE A 620 -21.22 -0.13 13.33
N LEU A 621 -21.93 -1.03 12.64
CA LEU A 621 -22.40 -0.79 11.27
C LEU A 621 -23.37 0.39 11.21
N GLU A 622 -24.32 0.51 12.16
CA GLU A 622 -25.24 1.65 12.21
C GLU A 622 -24.50 2.98 12.45
N ARG A 623 -23.59 3.02 13.43
CA ARG A 623 -22.73 4.19 13.70
C ARG A 623 -21.86 4.54 12.49
N ASN A 624 -21.36 3.56 11.75
CA ASN A 624 -20.52 3.80 10.58
C ASN A 624 -21.31 4.27 9.34
N LYS A 625 -22.64 4.06 9.24
CA LYS A 625 -23.45 4.55 8.10
C LYS A 625 -23.38 6.07 7.89
N GLN A 626 -23.12 6.84 8.94
CA GLN A 626 -22.93 8.30 8.81
C GLN A 626 -21.63 8.65 8.06
N PHE A 627 -20.67 7.74 7.99
CA PHE A 627 -19.43 7.88 7.22
C PHE A 627 -19.59 7.20 5.87
N THR A 628 -20.23 7.92 4.94
CA THR A 628 -20.45 7.52 3.54
C THR A 628 -19.16 7.52 2.71
N SER A 629 -18.00 7.23 3.32
CA SER A 629 -16.75 7.02 2.60
C SER A 629 -16.93 5.89 1.60
N ALA A 630 -16.60 6.13 0.33
CA ALA A 630 -16.63 5.11 -0.70
C ALA A 630 -15.82 3.87 -0.28
N PRO A 631 -16.33 2.65 -0.57
CA PRO A 631 -15.72 1.39 -0.10
C PRO A 631 -14.35 1.11 -0.73
N TYR A 632 -14.10 1.65 -1.93
CA TYR A 632 -12.81 1.55 -2.61
C TYR A 632 -12.08 2.88 -2.54
N SER A 633 -10.77 2.86 -2.34
CA SER A 633 -9.94 4.06 -2.52
C SER A 633 -8.70 3.77 -3.37
N GLY A 634 -8.23 4.81 -4.04
CA GLY A 634 -6.96 4.81 -4.77
C GLY A 634 -6.38 6.22 -4.83
N PHE A 635 -5.27 6.42 -5.53
CA PHE A 635 -4.43 7.60 -5.36
C PHE A 635 -4.18 8.36 -6.66
N VAL A 636 -4.02 9.68 -6.55
CA VAL A 636 -3.21 10.44 -7.51
C VAL A 636 -1.74 10.38 -7.10
N ASN A 637 -0.85 10.20 -8.08
CA ASN A 637 0.59 10.32 -7.81
C ASN A 637 1.00 11.79 -7.64
N PRO A 638 2.03 12.08 -6.84
CA PRO A 638 2.77 13.33 -6.95
C PRO A 638 3.46 13.46 -8.31
N VAL A 639 3.63 14.69 -8.80
CA VAL A 639 4.30 14.99 -10.07
C VAL A 639 5.70 15.53 -9.79
N LEU A 640 6.71 14.78 -10.23
CA LEU A 640 8.12 15.17 -10.13
C LEU A 640 8.49 16.10 -11.31
N VAL A 641 8.56 17.41 -11.05
CA VAL A 641 8.83 18.44 -12.07
C VAL A 641 10.33 18.80 -12.05
N PRO A 642 11.12 18.43 -13.07
CA PRO A 642 12.53 18.81 -13.14
C PRO A 642 12.71 20.29 -13.48
N LYS A 643 13.65 20.94 -12.79
CA LYS A 643 14.22 22.23 -13.17
C LYS A 643 15.54 21.98 -13.92
N MET A 644 15.74 22.72 -15.01
CA MET A 644 16.89 22.57 -15.89
C MET A 644 17.83 23.78 -15.72
N ASP A 645 19.13 23.54 -15.77
CA ASP A 645 20.16 24.57 -15.82
C ASP A 645 20.32 25.17 -17.24
N ASP A 646 21.23 26.13 -17.40
CA ASP A 646 21.56 26.77 -18.69
C ASP A 646 22.10 25.77 -19.75
N ASN A 647 22.56 24.59 -19.34
CA ASN A 647 23.05 23.52 -20.23
C ASN A 647 21.95 22.52 -20.62
N GLY A 648 20.76 22.60 -20.00
CA GLY A 648 19.67 21.64 -20.16
C GLY A 648 19.80 20.39 -19.30
N GLU A 649 20.69 20.40 -18.30
CA GLU A 649 20.79 19.34 -17.30
C GLU A 649 19.81 19.59 -16.13
N ILE A 650 19.27 18.51 -15.56
CA ILE A 650 18.42 18.63 -14.36
C ILE A 650 19.28 19.10 -13.17
N GLU A 651 18.97 20.27 -12.61
CA GLU A 651 19.63 20.84 -11.42
C GLU A 651 18.89 20.52 -10.12
N SER A 652 17.57 20.44 -10.16
CA SER A 652 16.71 20.22 -8.99
C SER A 652 15.30 19.78 -9.42
N PHE A 653 14.42 19.51 -8.46
CA PHE A 653 13.03 19.13 -8.69
C PHE A 653 12.08 19.93 -7.80
N THR A 654 10.84 20.10 -8.26
CA THR A 654 9.68 20.39 -7.40
C THR A 654 8.71 19.21 -7.42
N ILE A 655 8.07 18.93 -6.29
CA ILE A 655 6.99 17.95 -6.18
C ILE A 655 5.67 18.73 -6.20
N GLU A 656 4.83 18.45 -7.17
CA GLU A 656 3.51 19.07 -7.31
C GLU A 656 2.40 18.03 -7.06
N GLN A 657 1.31 18.45 -6.42
CA GLN A 657 0.15 17.60 -6.14
C GLN A 657 -1.00 17.98 -7.08
N PRO A 658 -1.65 17.03 -7.77
CA PRO A 658 -2.83 17.34 -8.58
C PRO A 658 -3.99 17.85 -7.73
N ASN A 659 -4.68 18.88 -8.24
CA ASN A 659 -5.84 19.46 -7.57
C ASN A 659 -7.05 18.52 -7.67
N THR A 660 -7.18 17.83 -8.81
CA THR A 660 -8.27 16.86 -9.08
C THR A 660 -7.75 15.59 -9.74
N PHE A 661 -8.52 14.50 -9.63
CA PHE A 661 -8.24 13.25 -10.33
C PHE A 661 -8.28 13.43 -11.86
N ALA A 662 -9.26 14.19 -12.36
CA ALA A 662 -9.42 14.48 -13.78
C ALA A 662 -8.22 15.24 -14.37
N GLU A 663 -7.64 16.18 -13.62
CA GLU A 663 -6.42 16.91 -14.02
C GLU A 663 -5.25 15.96 -14.27
N GLN A 664 -4.97 15.04 -13.32
CA GLN A 664 -3.90 14.06 -13.50
C GLN A 664 -4.18 13.10 -14.66
N MET A 665 -5.41 12.60 -14.79
CA MET A 665 -5.75 11.67 -15.86
C MET A 665 -5.61 12.30 -17.25
N LEU A 666 -6.02 13.57 -17.41
CA LEU A 666 -5.80 14.32 -18.65
C LEU A 666 -4.32 14.66 -18.88
N PHE A 667 -3.55 14.97 -17.82
CA PHE A 667 -2.10 15.15 -17.90
C PHE A 667 -1.41 13.87 -18.39
N TYR A 668 -1.79 12.70 -17.90
CA TYR A 668 -1.26 11.43 -18.39
C TYR A 668 -1.69 11.13 -19.82
N SER A 669 -2.95 11.35 -20.16
CA SER A 669 -3.44 11.12 -21.52
C SER A 669 -2.83 12.07 -22.56
N LYS A 670 -2.34 13.24 -22.14
CA LYS A 670 -1.56 14.17 -22.98
C LYS A 670 -0.09 13.77 -23.14
N ASN A 671 0.57 13.34 -22.06
CA ASN A 671 2.03 13.20 -22.05
C ASN A 671 2.54 11.74 -22.15
N TYR A 672 1.70 10.75 -21.82
CA TYR A 672 2.07 9.33 -21.72
C TYR A 672 1.11 8.38 -22.46
N SER A 673 0.37 8.87 -23.47
CA SER A 673 -0.49 8.03 -24.31
C SER A 673 0.25 7.56 -25.57
N ASN A 674 1.12 6.55 -25.39
CA ASN A 674 2.04 6.09 -26.44
C ASN A 674 1.47 5.05 -27.43
N LEU A 675 0.27 4.51 -27.19
CA LEU A 675 -0.30 3.47 -28.06
C LEU A 675 -1.36 4.02 -29.04
N PRO A 676 -1.53 3.37 -30.21
CA PRO A 676 -2.71 3.58 -31.07
C PRO A 676 -4.01 3.23 -30.33
N ALA A 677 -5.16 3.55 -30.93
CA ALA A 677 -6.47 3.26 -30.31
C ALA A 677 -6.86 1.78 -30.37
N VAL A 678 -6.16 0.98 -31.21
CA VAL A 678 -6.31 -0.47 -31.43
C VAL A 678 -4.91 -1.05 -31.61
N ASN A 679 -4.61 -2.18 -30.96
CA ASN A 679 -3.29 -2.83 -30.92
C ASN A 679 -3.34 -4.31 -31.35
#